data_AF-A0A4Y1RPJ0-F1
#
_entry.id   AF-A0A4Y1RPJ0-F1
#
_cell.length_a   1.000
_cell.length_b   1.000
_cell.length_c   1.000
_cell.angle_alpha   90.00
_cell.angle_beta   90.00
_cell.angle_gamma   90.00
#
_symmetry.space_group_name_H-M   'P 1'
#
loop_
_entity.id
_entity.type
_entity.pdbx_description
1 polymer ?
#
loop_
_entity_poly.entity_id
_entity_poly.type
_entity_poly.pdbx_seq_one_letter_code
_entity_poly.pdbx_strand_id
1 'polypeptide(L)'
;MAVCPEQEHPTKAFGWAARDSSGVLSPFKFSRRTTGKNDVTFKVLYCGICHTDLSMLKNEWGVSMYPLLPGHEIVGLVTEVGSNVEKFKVGDSVGVGYLVGSCQSCDSCSNNAENYCPEMILTGGAKYYDGSTTYGGYSNIMVADEHFVVRIPDNLPLDGAAPLLCAGVTTYSPLRYFGLDKPGMHVGVVGVGGLGHVAVKFAKAMGVKVTVISTSPNKKKEAIENLGADSFLVSRDNGQMQAAMGTMDGIIDTVSAVHPLLPLLGLLKTNGKLVLVGVPAKPLELPVFPLISGRKIVAGSTVGGKHNITANVEVIPIDYVNTAMERLIKADGNRRERRDVQSIILWDMPHRPSHGHGICHTDLHMVKNEWGLSTYPLIPGGGSKVEKLKVGDHVGVGYMIGACQSCDSCSNNAENYCPEMIPTSGAKYHDGTTTYGGYSDFMVANEHFVVHVPDNLPLHGAAPLLCAGVTTYSPLRYFGLDKPGMHVGVVGVGGLGHVAVKFAKAMGVKVTVISTSPNKKAEAKTDDGQMKAALGTMDGIIDTVSAVHPLLPLIGLLKNNGKLVLVGAPEKPLELPVFPLLMGRKIVAGSVVGGKHNITANVEVIPVDYVNTAMERLIKTDVKYRFVIDITNTLNVAYFLPDTSL
;
A
#
# COMPACT_ATOMS: atom_id res chain seq x y z
N MET A 1 33.22 31.61 7.16
CA MET A 1 33.51 30.61 8.21
C MET A 1 32.18 30.13 8.76
N ALA A 2 32.08 28.90 9.28
CA ALA A 2 30.89 28.53 10.06
C ALA A 2 30.88 29.31 11.39
N VAL A 3 29.72 29.82 11.80
CA VAL A 3 29.57 30.46 13.11
C VAL A 3 29.53 29.37 14.19
N CYS A 4 30.10 29.64 15.37
CA CYS A 4 30.00 28.70 16.49
C CYS A 4 28.52 28.57 16.93
N PRO A 5 27.98 27.36 17.18
CA PRO A 5 26.58 27.20 17.63
C PRO A 5 26.26 27.95 18.94
N GLU A 6 27.24 28.23 19.80
CA GLU A 6 27.07 29.09 20.99
C GLU A 6 26.87 30.59 20.66
N GLN A 7 27.21 31.01 19.44
CA GLN A 7 27.24 32.40 18.97
C GLN A 7 26.34 32.67 17.75
N GLU A 8 25.78 31.63 17.12
CA GLU A 8 24.88 31.72 15.96
C GLU A 8 23.64 32.58 16.24
N HIS A 9 23.15 32.55 17.49
CA HIS A 9 21.98 33.29 17.95
C HIS A 9 22.21 33.94 19.35
N PRO A 10 21.36 34.92 19.76
CA PRO A 10 21.51 35.59 21.05
C PRO A 10 21.12 34.72 22.25
N THR A 11 19.98 34.01 22.20
CA THR A 11 19.44 33.27 23.35
C THR A 11 20.26 32.01 23.62
N LYS A 12 20.98 31.94 24.74
CA LYS A 12 21.86 30.80 25.06
C LYS A 12 21.05 29.59 25.51
N ALA A 13 21.42 28.42 25.01
CA ALA A 13 20.74 27.15 25.23
C ALA A 13 21.74 26.04 25.56
N PHE A 14 21.26 25.00 26.23
CA PHE A 14 22.06 23.84 26.65
C PHE A 14 21.27 22.56 26.42
N GLY A 15 21.96 21.50 25.98
CA GLY A 15 21.36 20.20 25.73
C GLY A 15 22.40 19.11 25.54
N TRP A 16 21.97 17.97 24.98
CA TRP A 16 22.83 16.82 24.70
C TRP A 16 22.79 16.49 23.21
N ALA A 17 23.97 16.45 22.58
CA ALA A 17 24.13 16.26 21.14
C ALA A 17 25.26 15.28 20.82
N ALA A 18 25.08 14.50 19.75
CA ALA A 18 26.15 13.70 19.14
C ALA A 18 26.94 14.54 18.14
N ARG A 19 28.16 14.11 17.82
CA ARG A 19 29.10 14.83 16.94
C ARG A 19 29.49 14.02 15.69
N ASP A 20 29.12 12.74 15.68
CA ASP A 20 29.43 11.73 14.68
C ASP A 20 28.44 10.56 14.81
N SER A 21 28.50 9.62 13.86
CA SER A 21 27.58 8.47 13.77
C SER A 21 27.82 7.34 14.79
N SER A 22 28.65 7.53 15.81
CA SER A 22 28.59 6.68 17.02
C SER A 22 27.27 6.88 17.78
N GLY A 23 26.63 8.05 17.62
CA GLY A 23 25.41 8.43 18.31
C GLY A 23 25.60 8.77 19.79
N VAL A 24 26.84 8.83 20.29
CA VAL A 24 27.12 9.11 21.71
C VAL A 24 26.71 10.54 22.05
N LEU A 25 25.61 10.66 22.81
CA LEU A 25 25.12 11.93 23.31
C LEU A 25 26.02 12.42 24.44
N SER A 26 26.38 13.71 24.40
CA SER A 26 27.14 14.38 25.45
C SER A 26 26.80 15.89 25.52
N PRO A 27 27.08 16.57 26.66
CA PRO A 27 26.76 17.98 26.88
C PRO A 27 27.20 18.92 25.76
N PHE A 28 26.28 19.76 25.32
CA PHE A 28 26.43 20.68 24.19
C PHE A 28 25.78 22.03 24.52
N LYS A 29 26.55 23.10 24.37
CA LYS A 29 26.06 24.47 24.44
C LYS A 29 25.77 24.97 23.02
N PHE A 30 24.70 25.72 22.88
CA PHE A 30 24.29 26.31 21.62
C PHE A 30 23.47 27.58 21.87
N SER A 31 22.77 28.05 20.85
CA SER A 31 21.89 29.20 20.94
C SER A 31 20.67 29.05 20.03
N ARG A 32 19.58 29.75 20.37
CA ARG A 32 18.34 29.83 19.60
C ARG A 32 18.00 31.29 19.30
N ARG A 33 17.26 31.52 18.21
CA ARG A 33 16.73 32.84 17.86
C ARG A 33 15.95 33.48 19.01
N THR A 34 15.83 34.80 18.99
CA THR A 34 14.80 35.50 19.78
C THR A 34 13.40 35.06 19.35
N THR A 35 12.44 35.16 20.25
CA THR A 35 11.01 34.97 19.95
C THR A 35 10.57 35.94 18.85
N GLY A 36 10.44 35.45 17.62
CA GLY A 36 9.90 36.19 16.48
C GLY A 36 8.40 36.45 16.63
N LYS A 37 7.82 37.25 15.72
CA LYS A 37 6.43 37.74 15.85
C LYS A 37 5.36 36.63 15.93
N ASN A 38 5.63 35.46 15.34
CA ASN A 38 4.74 34.30 15.35
C ASN A 38 5.28 33.15 16.24
N ASP A 39 6.40 33.36 16.95
CA ASP A 39 7.04 32.29 17.71
C ASP A 39 6.45 32.12 19.12
N VAL A 40 6.52 30.89 19.60
CA VAL A 40 6.34 30.53 21.00
C VAL A 40 7.67 30.01 21.53
N THR A 41 8.17 30.65 22.60
CA THR A 41 9.33 30.17 23.34
C THR A 41 8.87 29.53 24.63
N PHE A 42 9.35 28.31 24.89
CA PHE A 42 8.93 27.53 26.06
C PHE A 42 10.12 26.84 26.74
N LYS A 43 10.04 26.73 28.06
CA LYS A 43 10.94 25.89 28.86
C LYS A 43 10.52 24.44 28.64
N VAL A 44 11.43 23.62 28.14
CA VAL A 44 11.20 22.16 28.01
C VAL A 44 11.13 21.54 29.40
N LEU A 45 10.13 20.68 29.61
CA LEU A 45 9.98 19.88 30.83
C LEU A 45 10.21 18.39 30.56
N TYR A 46 9.70 17.90 29.43
CA TYR A 46 9.82 16.51 29.00
C TYR A 46 10.17 16.46 27.51
N CYS A 47 10.95 15.45 27.11
CA CYS A 47 11.06 15.03 25.73
C CYS A 47 11.00 13.50 25.68
N GLY A 48 10.15 12.95 24.81
CA GLY A 48 10.11 11.53 24.52
C GLY A 48 11.37 11.05 23.79
N ILE A 49 11.57 9.72 23.78
CA ILE A 49 12.67 9.04 23.07
C ILE A 49 12.06 8.11 22.04
N CYS A 50 12.29 8.40 20.77
CA CYS A 50 11.76 7.63 19.65
C CYS A 50 12.90 6.93 18.88
N HIS A 51 12.58 5.83 18.20
CA HIS A 51 13.55 5.12 17.35
C HIS A 51 14.12 6.01 16.23
N THR A 52 13.36 7.02 15.79
CA THR A 52 13.84 8.05 14.85
C THR A 52 15.04 8.83 15.41
N ASP A 53 15.08 9.10 16.72
CA ASP A 53 16.24 9.76 17.35
C ASP A 53 17.48 8.85 17.26
N LEU A 54 17.32 7.55 17.55
CA LEU A 54 18.39 6.55 17.44
C LEU A 54 18.92 6.40 16.01
N SER A 55 18.02 6.29 15.02
CA SER A 55 18.39 6.12 13.60
C SER A 55 19.08 7.35 13.02
N MET A 56 18.69 8.56 13.45
CA MET A 56 19.40 9.78 13.11
C MET A 56 20.76 9.88 13.82
N LEU A 57 20.84 9.56 15.13
CA LEU A 57 22.10 9.56 15.90
C LEU A 57 23.16 8.59 15.35
N LYS A 58 22.74 7.49 14.72
CA LYS A 58 23.63 6.51 14.07
C LYS A 58 23.80 6.73 12.57
N ASN A 59 23.13 7.73 12.01
CA ASN A 59 23.04 7.98 10.57
C ASN A 59 22.58 6.76 9.73
N GLU A 60 21.65 5.94 10.25
CA GLU A 60 21.17 4.71 9.61
C GLU A 60 20.50 4.95 8.24
N TRP A 61 20.07 6.19 7.98
CA TRP A 61 19.47 6.62 6.71
C TRP A 61 20.41 7.50 5.85
N GLY A 62 21.64 7.76 6.29
CA GLY A 62 22.66 8.51 5.53
C GLY A 62 22.49 10.04 5.45
N VAL A 63 21.42 10.61 6.03
CA VAL A 63 21.02 12.02 5.87
C VAL A 63 21.35 12.96 7.05
N SER A 64 22.08 12.49 8.06
CA SER A 64 22.18 13.18 9.36
C SER A 64 23.27 14.25 9.38
N MET A 65 22.92 15.47 9.81
CA MET A 65 23.85 16.58 9.99
C MET A 65 24.33 16.69 11.44
N TYR A 66 25.64 16.78 11.64
CA TYR A 66 26.29 16.91 12.96
C TYR A 66 26.86 18.33 13.19
N PRO A 67 26.91 18.84 14.44
CA PRO A 67 26.43 18.21 15.67
C PRO A 67 24.90 18.07 15.67
N LEU A 68 24.41 16.91 16.12
CA LEU A 68 22.99 16.54 16.08
C LEU A 68 22.43 16.57 17.50
N LEU A 69 21.50 17.48 17.76
CA LEU A 69 20.69 17.53 18.99
C LEU A 69 19.29 16.99 18.65
N PRO A 70 18.94 15.75 19.06
CA PRO A 70 17.68 15.10 18.70
C PRO A 70 16.56 15.43 19.71
N GLY A 71 15.49 14.64 19.70
CA GLY A 71 14.29 14.83 20.50
C GLY A 71 13.23 15.61 19.71
N HIS A 72 12.12 14.96 19.41
CA HIS A 72 11.02 15.49 18.59
C HIS A 72 9.64 15.11 19.14
N GLU A 73 9.60 14.89 20.46
CA GLU A 73 8.45 14.52 21.26
C GLU A 73 8.40 15.47 22.48
N ILE A 74 8.41 16.78 22.22
CA ILE A 74 8.80 17.83 23.17
C ILE A 74 7.59 18.41 23.88
N VAL A 75 7.60 18.50 25.21
CA VAL A 75 6.54 19.14 26.02
C VAL A 75 7.15 20.11 27.04
N GLY A 76 6.49 21.25 27.26
CA GLY A 76 6.95 22.26 28.20
C GLY A 76 5.94 23.38 28.49
N LEU A 77 6.42 24.45 29.14
CA LEU A 77 5.61 25.61 29.55
C LEU A 77 6.06 26.87 28.82
N VAL A 78 5.10 27.59 28.23
CA VAL A 78 5.37 28.85 27.51
C VAL A 78 5.95 29.90 28.44
N THR A 79 7.08 30.47 28.05
CA THR A 79 7.78 31.55 28.77
C THR A 79 7.71 32.90 28.04
N GLU A 80 7.56 32.90 26.71
CA GLU A 80 7.42 34.10 25.88
C GLU A 80 6.61 33.77 24.61
N VAL A 81 5.87 34.74 24.08
CA VAL A 81 5.12 34.62 22.82
C VAL A 81 5.34 35.86 21.94
N GLY A 82 5.34 35.66 20.63
CA GLY A 82 5.48 36.72 19.64
C GLY A 82 4.29 37.68 19.59
N SER A 83 4.51 38.89 19.05
CA SER A 83 3.52 39.97 18.98
C SER A 83 2.21 39.64 18.24
N ASN A 84 2.20 38.58 17.42
CA ASN A 84 1.06 38.16 16.61
C ASN A 84 0.40 36.88 17.15
N VAL A 85 0.95 36.26 18.20
CA VAL A 85 0.51 34.94 18.67
C VAL A 85 -0.72 35.06 19.55
N GLU A 86 -1.87 34.69 19.01
CA GLU A 86 -3.16 34.68 19.73
C GLU A 86 -3.51 33.31 20.35
N LYS A 87 -2.93 32.22 19.84
CA LYS A 87 -3.31 30.84 20.24
C LYS A 87 -2.75 30.38 21.60
N PHE A 88 -1.71 31.07 22.09
CA PHE A 88 -0.93 30.69 23.26
C PHE A 88 -0.59 31.91 24.12
N LYS A 89 -0.46 31.71 25.43
CA LYS A 89 0.00 32.71 26.40
C LYS A 89 1.05 32.11 27.34
N VAL A 90 1.83 32.98 27.99
CA VAL A 90 2.79 32.58 29.04
C VAL A 90 2.09 31.75 30.12
N GLY A 91 2.71 30.64 30.51
CA GLY A 91 2.17 29.66 31.45
C GLY A 91 1.33 28.54 30.83
N ASP A 92 1.01 28.57 29.53
CA ASP A 92 0.35 27.44 28.87
C ASP A 92 1.26 26.21 28.77
N SER A 93 0.68 25.02 28.93
CA SER A 93 1.29 23.74 28.58
C SER A 93 1.23 23.50 27.08
N VAL A 94 2.39 23.33 26.44
CA VAL A 94 2.53 23.20 24.98
C VAL A 94 3.47 22.06 24.59
N GLY A 95 3.35 21.59 23.36
CA GLY A 95 4.27 20.63 22.77
C GLY A 95 4.60 20.89 21.31
N VAL A 96 5.71 20.30 20.85
CA VAL A 96 6.22 20.34 19.47
C VAL A 96 6.63 18.92 19.07
N GLY A 97 6.17 18.49 17.89
CA GLY A 97 6.42 17.15 17.34
C GLY A 97 7.59 17.10 16.37
N TYR A 98 7.41 16.34 15.28
CA TYR A 98 8.45 16.06 14.29
C TYR A 98 8.84 17.23 13.37
N LEU A 99 8.00 18.27 13.28
CA LEU A 99 8.16 19.40 12.37
C LEU A 99 8.24 20.74 13.10
N VAL A 100 8.98 21.69 12.50
CA VAL A 100 9.03 23.12 12.90
C VAL A 100 8.86 24.10 11.72
N GLY A 101 8.64 23.59 10.50
CA GLY A 101 8.49 24.41 9.30
C GLY A 101 7.95 23.63 8.09
N SER A 102 7.41 24.37 7.12
CA SER A 102 6.93 23.92 5.80
C SER A 102 6.76 25.14 4.88
N CYS A 103 6.58 24.95 3.56
CA CYS A 103 6.35 26.09 2.65
C CYS A 103 4.99 26.81 2.83
N GLN A 104 4.09 26.26 3.67
CA GLN A 104 2.72 26.72 3.95
C GLN A 104 1.79 26.96 2.73
N SER A 105 2.23 26.67 1.51
CA SER A 105 1.58 27.13 0.26
C SER A 105 1.33 26.04 -0.79
N CYS A 106 1.93 24.85 -0.65
CA CYS A 106 1.65 23.72 -1.55
C CYS A 106 0.39 22.95 -1.15
N ASP A 107 -0.16 22.15 -2.08
CA ASP A 107 -1.35 21.31 -1.88
C ASP A 107 -1.37 20.54 -0.56
N SER A 108 -0.22 20.03 -0.10
CA SER A 108 -0.13 19.26 1.16
C SER A 108 -0.28 20.15 2.39
N CYS A 109 0.29 21.37 2.38
CA CYS A 109 0.09 22.35 3.45
C CYS A 109 -1.36 22.86 3.47
N SER A 110 -1.93 23.19 2.31
CA SER A 110 -3.32 23.63 2.16
C SER A 110 -4.38 22.61 2.59
N ASN A 111 -3.97 21.34 2.81
CA ASN A 111 -4.82 20.25 3.31
C ASN A 111 -4.43 19.79 4.74
N ASN A 112 -3.67 20.59 5.51
CA ASN A 112 -3.22 20.26 6.88
C ASN A 112 -2.39 18.96 6.95
N ALA A 113 -1.55 18.75 5.94
CA ALA A 113 -0.67 17.60 5.78
C ALA A 113 0.78 18.06 5.48
N GLU A 114 1.26 19.01 6.29
CA GLU A 114 2.60 19.61 6.23
C GLU A 114 3.72 18.56 6.35
N ASN A 115 3.42 17.40 6.93
CA ASN A 115 4.29 16.23 7.01
C ASN A 115 4.55 15.51 5.68
N TYR A 116 3.94 15.95 4.58
CA TYR A 116 4.33 15.57 3.22
C TYR A 116 4.74 16.80 2.38
N CYS A 117 4.94 17.97 3.01
CA CYS A 117 5.46 19.14 2.30
C CYS A 117 6.88 18.83 1.77
N PRO A 118 7.19 19.08 0.47
CA PRO A 118 8.55 18.90 -0.06
C PRO A 118 9.61 19.76 0.63
N GLU A 119 9.19 20.83 1.31
CA GLU A 119 10.03 21.78 2.06
C GLU A 119 9.76 21.69 3.58
N MET A 120 9.36 20.51 4.07
CA MET A 120 9.19 20.26 5.52
C MET A 120 10.52 20.39 6.28
N ILE A 121 10.49 21.09 7.42
CA ILE A 121 11.66 21.31 8.27
C ILE A 121 11.53 20.48 9.54
N LEU A 122 12.48 19.58 9.76
CA LEU A 122 12.52 18.70 10.93
C LEU A 122 12.94 19.44 12.21
N THR A 123 12.39 19.02 13.34
CA THR A 123 12.63 19.61 14.67
C THR A 123 14.10 19.55 15.13
N GLY A 124 14.87 18.58 14.64
CA GLY A 124 16.32 18.51 14.83
C GLY A 124 17.02 17.97 13.58
N GLY A 125 18.22 18.46 13.29
CA GLY A 125 19.06 17.96 12.19
C GLY A 125 18.65 18.43 10.78
N ALA A 126 17.84 19.49 10.67
CA ALA A 126 17.51 20.16 9.40
C ALA A 126 18.07 21.60 9.36
N LYS A 127 17.78 22.35 8.30
CA LYS A 127 18.04 23.80 8.21
C LYS A 127 16.74 24.59 8.37
N TYR A 128 16.77 25.63 9.21
CA TYR A 128 15.66 26.55 9.38
C TYR A 128 15.68 27.67 8.32
N TYR A 129 14.64 28.49 8.25
CA TYR A 129 14.51 29.55 7.24
C TYR A 129 15.64 30.61 7.30
N ASP A 130 16.31 30.75 8.45
CA ASP A 130 17.46 31.63 8.66
C ASP A 130 18.82 30.97 8.27
N GLY A 131 18.80 29.72 7.81
CA GLY A 131 20.00 28.94 7.47
C GLY A 131 20.70 28.29 8.67
N SER A 132 20.25 28.53 9.91
CA SER A 132 20.77 27.86 11.11
C SER A 132 20.31 26.40 11.20
N THR A 133 21.01 25.59 12.00
CA THR A 133 20.68 24.17 12.18
C THR A 133 19.58 24.01 13.21
N THR A 134 18.55 23.20 12.91
CA THR A 134 17.50 22.89 13.89
C THR A 134 18.03 21.95 14.98
N TYR A 135 17.73 22.28 16.23
CA TYR A 135 18.15 21.55 17.42
C TYR A 135 16.92 21.16 18.26
N GLY A 136 16.78 19.87 18.55
CA GLY A 136 15.58 19.29 19.14
C GLY A 136 15.41 19.45 20.66
N GLY A 137 14.57 18.58 21.21
CA GLY A 137 14.04 18.61 22.56
C GLY A 137 14.94 18.08 23.67
N TYR A 138 16.11 17.50 23.38
CA TYR A 138 17.08 17.12 24.44
C TYR A 138 17.85 18.37 24.92
N SER A 139 17.14 19.46 25.18
CA SER A 139 17.65 20.79 25.55
C SER A 139 16.71 21.52 26.51
N ASN A 140 17.21 22.55 27.19
CA ASN A 140 16.49 23.24 28.27
C ASN A 140 15.39 24.21 27.82
N ILE A 141 15.40 24.63 26.56
CA ILE A 141 14.53 25.66 25.97
C ILE A 141 14.24 25.30 24.52
N MET A 142 13.05 25.65 24.03
CA MET A 142 12.64 25.47 22.63
C MET A 142 11.95 26.74 22.11
N VAL A 143 12.11 27.02 20.81
CA VAL A 143 11.49 28.13 20.09
C VAL A 143 10.92 27.59 18.78
N ALA A 144 9.62 27.75 18.56
CA ALA A 144 8.92 27.26 17.37
C ALA A 144 7.81 28.23 16.94
N ASP A 145 7.57 28.32 15.64
CA ASP A 145 6.42 29.07 15.10
C ASP A 145 5.11 28.43 15.58
N GLU A 146 4.11 29.24 15.96
CA GLU A 146 2.85 28.78 16.54
C GLU A 146 2.07 27.79 15.64
N HIS A 147 2.33 27.79 14.33
CA HIS A 147 1.76 26.81 13.41
C HIS A 147 2.26 25.39 13.68
N PHE A 148 3.41 25.21 14.31
CA PHE A 148 3.96 23.88 14.66
C PHE A 148 3.83 23.51 16.14
N VAL A 149 3.33 24.44 16.97
CA VAL A 149 3.04 24.21 18.39
C VAL A 149 1.61 23.68 18.58
N VAL A 150 1.43 22.78 19.55
CA VAL A 150 0.10 22.31 20.02
C VAL A 150 -0.10 22.61 21.50
N ARG A 151 -1.34 22.91 21.92
CA ARG A 151 -1.71 22.99 23.34
C ARG A 151 -1.84 21.57 23.89
N ILE A 152 -1.22 21.30 25.04
CA ILE A 152 -1.49 20.09 25.80
C ILE A 152 -2.74 20.34 26.68
N PRO A 153 -3.76 19.47 26.64
CA PRO A 153 -4.94 19.62 27.50
C PRO A 153 -4.60 19.55 28.98
N ASP A 154 -5.23 20.38 29.81
CA ASP A 154 -4.94 20.49 31.25
C ASP A 154 -5.20 19.18 32.03
N ASN A 155 -5.99 18.27 31.48
CA ASN A 155 -6.29 16.94 32.02
C ASN A 155 -5.37 15.82 31.54
N LEU A 156 -4.31 16.14 30.77
CA LEU A 156 -3.32 15.19 30.27
C LEU A 156 -1.95 15.41 30.95
N PRO A 157 -1.42 14.42 31.70
CA PRO A 157 -0.06 14.47 32.23
C PRO A 157 0.98 14.79 31.15
N LEU A 158 1.89 15.72 31.45
CA LEU A 158 2.82 16.32 30.47
C LEU A 158 3.91 15.33 29.99
N ASP A 159 4.30 14.40 30.86
CA ASP A 159 5.10 13.22 30.53
C ASP A 159 4.30 12.29 29.60
N GLY A 160 3.05 11.97 29.99
CA GLY A 160 2.08 11.20 29.21
C GLY A 160 1.73 11.80 27.84
N ALA A 161 1.97 13.10 27.64
CA ALA A 161 1.75 13.82 26.40
C ALA A 161 2.90 13.69 25.39
N ALA A 162 4.14 13.51 25.86
CA ALA A 162 5.32 13.64 25.00
C ALA A 162 5.37 12.62 23.84
N PRO A 163 5.23 11.29 24.05
CA PRO A 163 5.31 10.28 22.97
C PRO A 163 4.19 10.31 21.93
N LEU A 164 3.32 11.32 21.98
CA LEU A 164 2.15 11.45 21.12
C LEU A 164 2.40 12.35 19.93
N LEU A 165 3.33 13.27 20.11
CA LEU A 165 3.78 14.23 19.14
C LEU A 165 4.60 13.56 18.01
N CYS A 166 5.00 12.29 18.20
CA CYS A 166 5.45 11.40 17.12
C CYS A 166 4.73 10.03 17.14
N ALA A 167 4.96 9.14 18.11
CA ALA A 167 4.42 7.77 18.04
C ALA A 167 2.87 7.70 18.07
N GLY A 168 2.23 8.61 18.82
CA GLY A 168 0.77 8.77 18.81
C GLY A 168 0.23 9.20 17.45
N VAL A 169 0.60 10.39 16.95
CA VAL A 169 0.07 10.91 15.69
C VAL A 169 0.38 9.98 14.50
N THR A 170 1.53 9.31 14.50
CA THR A 170 1.94 8.30 13.50
C THR A 170 1.00 7.10 13.45
N THR A 171 0.35 6.72 14.55
CA THR A 171 -0.59 5.60 14.61
C THR A 171 -2.06 6.05 14.50
N TYR A 172 -2.39 7.24 15.00
CA TYR A 172 -3.71 7.86 14.82
C TYR A 172 -4.03 8.21 13.37
N SER A 173 -3.11 8.88 12.69
CA SER A 173 -3.29 9.40 11.34
C SER A 173 -3.69 8.31 10.33
N PRO A 174 -3.02 7.13 10.24
CA PRO A 174 -3.45 6.07 9.34
C PRO A 174 -4.77 5.41 9.76
N LEU A 175 -5.02 5.22 11.06
CA LEU A 175 -6.31 4.66 11.54
C LEU A 175 -7.49 5.50 11.04
N ARG A 176 -7.39 6.83 11.16
CA ARG A 176 -8.41 7.78 10.65
C ARG A 176 -8.43 7.84 9.12
N TYR A 177 -7.29 8.08 8.48
CA TYR A 177 -7.22 8.32 7.03
C TYR A 177 -7.65 7.11 6.19
N PHE A 178 -7.28 5.90 6.61
CA PHE A 178 -7.67 4.67 5.92
C PHE A 178 -9.05 4.12 6.37
N GLY A 179 -9.77 4.86 7.23
CA GLY A 179 -11.09 4.46 7.73
C GLY A 179 -11.07 3.11 8.43
N LEU A 180 -10.12 2.93 9.35
CA LEU A 180 -9.93 1.76 10.22
C LEU A 180 -10.32 2.09 11.69
N ASP A 181 -11.15 3.13 11.85
CA ASP A 181 -11.51 3.81 13.09
C ASP A 181 -13.01 3.66 13.44
N LYS A 182 -13.70 2.74 12.76
CA LYS A 182 -15.16 2.55 12.91
C LYS A 182 -15.46 1.36 13.83
N PRO A 183 -16.42 1.49 14.76
CA PRO A 183 -16.89 0.38 15.56
C PRO A 183 -17.29 -0.83 14.72
N GLY A 184 -16.96 -2.03 15.21
CA GLY A 184 -17.21 -3.30 14.52
C GLY A 184 -16.15 -3.73 13.50
N MET A 185 -15.20 -2.87 13.12
CA MET A 185 -14.03 -3.28 12.32
C MET A 185 -13.05 -4.12 13.15
N HIS A 186 -12.27 -4.97 12.48
CA HIS A 186 -11.22 -5.79 13.07
C HIS A 186 -9.85 -5.36 12.54
N VAL A 187 -9.01 -4.78 13.41
CA VAL A 187 -7.69 -4.25 13.08
C VAL A 187 -6.58 -5.11 13.69
N GLY A 188 -5.56 -5.44 12.91
CA GLY A 188 -4.31 -6.02 13.38
C GLY A 188 -3.29 -4.95 13.77
N VAL A 189 -2.44 -5.22 14.77
CA VAL A 189 -1.27 -4.40 15.09
C VAL A 189 -0.04 -5.30 15.15
N VAL A 190 0.94 -5.06 14.28
CA VAL A 190 2.18 -5.85 14.22
C VAL A 190 3.26 -5.19 15.07
N GLY A 191 3.77 -5.93 16.05
CA GLY A 191 4.75 -5.45 17.02
C GLY A 191 4.12 -4.75 18.24
N VAL A 192 4.76 -4.90 19.41
CA VAL A 192 4.36 -4.23 20.66
C VAL A 192 5.58 -3.49 21.22
N GLY A 193 5.82 -2.32 20.64
CA GLY A 193 6.85 -1.36 21.04
C GLY A 193 6.27 0.05 21.17
N GLY A 194 7.11 1.07 20.95
CA GLY A 194 6.73 2.48 21.07
C GLY A 194 5.45 2.83 20.31
N LEU A 195 5.40 2.58 18.99
CA LEU A 195 4.20 2.81 18.18
C LEU A 195 3.10 1.77 18.47
N GLY A 196 3.44 0.48 18.49
CA GLY A 196 2.48 -0.62 18.58
C GLY A 196 1.54 -0.54 19.80
N HIS A 197 2.06 -0.16 20.97
CA HIS A 197 1.21 -0.06 22.17
C HIS A 197 0.20 1.12 22.08
N VAL A 198 0.56 2.21 21.41
CA VAL A 198 -0.35 3.36 21.19
C VAL A 198 -1.38 3.04 20.11
N ALA A 199 -0.98 2.32 19.05
CA ALA A 199 -1.91 1.84 18.02
C ALA A 199 -3.03 0.95 18.62
N VAL A 200 -2.68 0.03 19.53
CA VAL A 200 -3.67 -0.79 20.26
C VAL A 200 -4.62 0.10 21.07
N LYS A 201 -4.09 1.01 21.90
CA LYS A 201 -4.90 1.94 22.71
C LYS A 201 -5.90 2.73 21.86
N PHE A 202 -5.46 3.29 20.73
CA PHE A 202 -6.33 4.03 19.82
C PHE A 202 -7.43 3.18 19.22
N ALA A 203 -7.06 2.04 18.63
CA ALA A 203 -8.01 1.18 17.95
C ALA A 203 -9.08 0.67 18.95
N LYS A 204 -8.70 0.36 20.20
CA LYS A 204 -9.65 0.10 21.29
C LYS A 204 -10.53 1.30 21.64
N ALA A 205 -9.96 2.50 21.77
CA ALA A 205 -10.72 3.73 22.05
C ALA A 205 -11.68 4.14 20.91
N MET A 206 -11.38 3.74 19.66
CA MET A 206 -12.25 3.89 18.48
C MET A 206 -13.36 2.81 18.40
N GLY A 207 -13.43 1.90 19.38
CA GLY A 207 -14.45 0.85 19.43
C GLY A 207 -14.23 -0.32 18.46
N VAL A 208 -13.02 -0.48 17.92
CA VAL A 208 -12.67 -1.57 16.99
C VAL A 208 -12.16 -2.79 17.76
N LYS A 209 -12.27 -3.97 17.16
CA LYS A 209 -11.66 -5.21 17.65
C LYS A 209 -10.18 -5.24 17.26
N VAL A 210 -9.29 -5.44 18.22
CA VAL A 210 -7.83 -5.39 18.01
C VAL A 210 -7.20 -6.76 18.21
N THR A 211 -6.46 -7.22 17.20
CA THR A 211 -5.54 -8.35 17.33
C THR A 211 -4.10 -7.87 17.32
N VAL A 212 -3.35 -8.14 18.39
CA VAL A 212 -1.89 -7.97 18.38
C VAL A 212 -1.25 -9.16 17.67
N ILE A 213 -0.31 -8.90 16.78
CA ILE A 213 0.47 -9.89 16.03
C ILE A 213 1.94 -9.73 16.46
N SER A 214 2.55 -10.80 16.97
CA SER A 214 3.91 -10.76 17.49
C SER A 214 4.71 -12.02 17.20
N THR A 215 6.02 -11.89 17.06
CA THR A 215 6.97 -13.00 17.01
C THR A 215 7.22 -13.65 18.38
N SER A 216 6.86 -12.98 19.48
CA SER A 216 7.21 -13.37 20.86
C SER A 216 5.95 -13.62 21.71
N PRO A 217 5.69 -14.88 22.15
CA PRO A 217 4.56 -15.19 23.03
C PRO A 217 4.54 -14.38 24.33
N ASN A 218 5.70 -13.96 24.83
CA ASN A 218 5.83 -13.19 26.09
C ASN A 218 5.08 -11.85 26.05
N LYS A 219 4.87 -11.26 24.86
CA LYS A 219 4.08 -10.04 24.69
C LYS A 219 2.56 -10.24 24.85
N LYS A 220 2.07 -11.49 24.96
CA LYS A 220 0.64 -11.78 25.13
C LYS A 220 0.05 -11.16 26.40
N LYS A 221 0.77 -11.24 27.53
CA LYS A 221 0.29 -10.67 28.79
C LYS A 221 0.10 -9.16 28.68
N GLU A 222 1.12 -8.46 28.21
CA GLU A 222 1.13 -7.02 27.98
C GLU A 222 0.01 -6.58 27.00
N ALA A 223 -0.16 -7.31 25.89
CA ALA A 223 -1.18 -7.01 24.89
C ALA A 223 -2.61 -7.16 25.40
N ILE A 224 -2.93 -8.26 26.10
CA ILE A 224 -4.29 -8.55 26.56
C ILE A 224 -4.61 -7.80 27.85
N GLU A 225 -3.78 -7.93 28.89
CA GLU A 225 -4.10 -7.41 30.23
C GLU A 225 -3.80 -5.91 30.38
N ASN A 226 -2.66 -5.42 29.85
CA ASN A 226 -2.23 -4.03 30.08
C ASN A 226 -2.69 -3.06 28.98
N LEU A 227 -2.92 -3.57 27.75
CA LEU A 227 -3.31 -2.76 26.58
C LEU A 227 -4.74 -3.03 26.10
N GLY A 228 -5.41 -4.06 26.60
CA GLY A 228 -6.82 -4.35 26.32
C GLY A 228 -7.11 -4.85 24.89
N ALA A 229 -6.14 -5.47 24.22
CA ALA A 229 -6.38 -6.11 22.92
C ALA A 229 -7.31 -7.34 23.07
N ASP A 230 -8.24 -7.50 22.14
CA ASP A 230 -9.24 -8.59 22.16
C ASP A 230 -8.65 -9.96 21.79
N SER A 231 -7.46 -9.98 21.18
CA SER A 231 -6.83 -11.20 20.66
C SER A 231 -5.32 -11.01 20.47
N PHE A 232 -4.58 -12.13 20.47
CA PHE A 232 -3.14 -12.16 20.25
C PHE A 232 -2.76 -13.35 19.38
N LEU A 233 -1.98 -13.10 18.32
CA LEU A 233 -1.45 -14.12 17.40
C LEU A 233 0.08 -14.18 17.48
N VAL A 234 0.60 -15.40 17.65
CA VAL A 234 2.04 -15.68 17.49
C VAL A 234 2.32 -15.89 16.00
N SER A 235 3.04 -14.95 15.36
CA SER A 235 3.30 -14.94 13.90
C SER A 235 4.25 -16.05 13.40
N ARG A 236 4.54 -17.02 14.26
CA ARG A 236 5.36 -18.22 14.01
C ARG A 236 4.55 -19.52 14.21
N ASP A 237 3.33 -19.40 14.73
CA ASP A 237 2.37 -20.49 14.85
C ASP A 237 1.47 -20.49 13.61
N ASN A 238 1.71 -21.44 12.71
CA ASN A 238 0.98 -21.55 11.47
C ASN A 238 -0.51 -21.87 11.70
N GLY A 239 -0.87 -22.54 12.79
CA GLY A 239 -2.27 -22.83 13.13
C GLY A 239 -3.03 -21.57 13.52
N GLN A 240 -2.45 -20.74 14.39
CA GLN A 240 -2.99 -19.42 14.76
C GLN A 240 -3.12 -18.50 13.53
N MET A 241 -2.11 -18.47 12.66
CA MET A 241 -2.13 -17.63 11.46
C MET A 241 -3.17 -18.12 10.44
N GLN A 242 -3.28 -19.43 10.21
CA GLN A 242 -4.28 -20.02 9.32
C GLN A 242 -5.71 -19.75 9.81
N ALA A 243 -5.97 -19.92 11.11
CA ALA A 243 -7.28 -19.69 11.72
C ALA A 243 -7.74 -18.22 11.71
N ALA A 244 -6.82 -17.29 11.43
CA ALA A 244 -7.09 -15.86 11.36
C ALA A 244 -7.00 -15.28 9.92
N MET A 245 -6.82 -16.12 8.90
CA MET A 245 -6.83 -15.69 7.50
C MET A 245 -8.15 -15.01 7.12
N GLY A 246 -8.08 -13.93 6.34
CA GLY A 246 -9.27 -13.22 5.86
C GLY A 246 -10.12 -12.52 6.93
N THR A 247 -9.62 -12.32 8.16
CA THR A 247 -10.42 -11.76 9.27
C THR A 247 -10.30 -10.25 9.44
N MET A 248 -9.18 -9.63 9.05
CA MET A 248 -8.86 -8.24 9.42
C MET A 248 -9.17 -7.22 8.31
N ASP A 249 -9.87 -6.14 8.65
CA ASP A 249 -10.20 -5.03 7.73
C ASP A 249 -8.98 -4.13 7.45
N GLY A 250 -8.00 -4.15 8.35
CA GLY A 250 -6.71 -3.49 8.19
C GLY A 250 -5.68 -3.94 9.22
N ILE A 251 -4.42 -3.62 8.97
CA ILE A 251 -3.28 -3.92 9.84
C ILE A 251 -2.40 -2.66 9.91
N ILE A 252 -2.03 -2.23 11.12
CA ILE A 252 -1.00 -1.20 11.34
C ILE A 252 0.32 -1.93 11.65
N ASP A 253 1.33 -1.74 10.81
CA ASP A 253 2.63 -2.40 10.96
C ASP A 253 3.69 -1.48 11.54
N THR A 254 4.16 -1.80 12.75
CA THR A 254 5.10 -0.95 13.51
C THR A 254 6.53 -1.50 13.53
N VAL A 255 6.85 -2.50 12.70
CA VAL A 255 8.15 -3.18 12.71
C VAL A 255 9.17 -2.44 11.82
N SER A 256 10.16 -1.80 12.44
CA SER A 256 11.28 -1.12 11.75
C SER A 256 12.42 -2.06 11.30
N ALA A 257 12.09 -3.32 11.01
CA ALA A 257 13.03 -4.36 10.58
C ALA A 257 12.45 -5.22 9.45
N VAL A 258 13.32 -5.89 8.69
CA VAL A 258 12.91 -6.70 7.53
C VAL A 258 12.13 -7.93 7.97
N HIS A 259 10.88 -8.03 7.50
CA HIS A 259 9.97 -9.14 7.77
C HIS A 259 9.11 -9.42 6.52
N PRO A 260 8.57 -10.64 6.35
CA PRO A 260 7.79 -10.98 5.16
C PRO A 260 6.36 -10.45 5.26
N LEU A 261 5.88 -9.81 4.19
CA LEU A 261 4.51 -9.29 4.13
C LEU A 261 3.45 -10.38 3.88
N LEU A 262 3.83 -11.51 3.27
CA LEU A 262 2.88 -12.57 2.84
C LEU A 262 1.93 -13.05 3.95
N PRO A 263 2.37 -13.37 5.20
CA PRO A 263 1.46 -13.84 6.23
C PRO A 263 0.47 -12.76 6.70
N LEU A 264 0.90 -11.49 6.72
CA LEU A 264 0.07 -10.34 7.08
C LEU A 264 -0.99 -10.07 6.00
N LEU A 265 -0.60 -10.17 4.73
CA LEU A 265 -1.52 -10.12 3.59
C LEU A 265 -2.54 -11.27 3.62
N GLY A 266 -2.19 -12.43 4.19
CA GLY A 266 -3.11 -13.55 4.44
C GLY A 266 -4.19 -13.25 5.48
N LEU A 267 -3.85 -12.54 6.57
CA LEU A 267 -4.79 -12.16 7.63
C LEU A 267 -5.85 -11.14 7.18
N LEU A 268 -5.55 -10.34 6.14
CA LEU A 268 -6.45 -9.33 5.62
C LEU A 268 -7.67 -9.92 4.89
N LYS A 269 -8.83 -9.33 5.14
CA LYS A 269 -10.04 -9.41 4.30
C LYS A 269 -9.81 -8.89 2.88
N THR A 270 -10.76 -9.17 2.01
CA THR A 270 -11.01 -8.41 0.76
C THR A 270 -11.02 -6.90 1.02
N ASN A 271 -10.39 -6.10 0.15
CA ASN A 271 -10.19 -4.65 0.32
C ASN A 271 -9.36 -4.26 1.57
N GLY A 272 -8.77 -5.24 2.27
CA GLY A 272 -8.01 -5.03 3.49
C GLY A 272 -6.73 -4.22 3.27
N LYS A 273 -6.32 -3.48 4.30
CA LYS A 273 -5.28 -2.44 4.20
C LYS A 273 -4.12 -2.71 5.16
N LEU A 274 -2.95 -3.07 4.65
CA LEU A 274 -1.71 -3.09 5.42
C LEU A 274 -1.07 -1.70 5.36
N VAL A 275 -0.93 -1.03 6.49
CA VAL A 275 -0.35 0.31 6.59
C VAL A 275 0.97 0.23 7.35
N LEU A 276 2.06 0.40 6.62
CA LEU A 276 3.41 0.45 7.15
C LEU A 276 3.63 1.81 7.82
N VAL A 277 4.06 1.77 9.08
CA VAL A 277 4.55 2.94 9.84
C VAL A 277 5.95 2.71 10.44
N GLY A 278 6.40 1.45 10.54
CA GLY A 278 7.81 1.11 10.78
C GLY A 278 8.71 1.39 9.57
N VAL A 279 10.00 1.67 9.81
CA VAL A 279 10.97 2.05 8.76
C VAL A 279 12.14 1.07 8.71
N PRO A 280 12.06 -0.03 7.94
CA PRO A 280 13.17 -0.97 7.80
C PRO A 280 14.32 -0.37 7.00
N ALA A 281 15.57 -0.60 7.46
CA ALA A 281 16.79 -0.13 6.81
C ALA A 281 17.10 -0.80 5.44
N LYS A 282 16.25 -1.73 4.99
CA LYS A 282 16.26 -2.33 3.65
C LYS A 282 14.82 -2.47 3.14
N PRO A 283 14.60 -2.48 1.81
CA PRO A 283 13.30 -2.78 1.23
C PRO A 283 12.69 -4.10 1.70
N LEU A 284 11.37 -4.20 1.61
CA LEU A 284 10.62 -5.44 1.90
C LEU A 284 10.28 -6.19 0.61
N GLU A 285 10.01 -7.48 0.71
CA GLU A 285 9.45 -8.26 -0.40
C GLU A 285 7.93 -8.08 -0.45
N LEU A 286 7.40 -7.68 -1.61
CA LEU A 286 5.97 -7.56 -1.89
C LEU A 286 5.48 -8.68 -2.81
N PRO A 287 4.77 -9.70 -2.28
CA PRO A 287 4.03 -10.64 -3.10
C PRO A 287 2.87 -9.88 -3.78
N VAL A 288 2.94 -9.72 -5.09
CA VAL A 288 1.94 -8.96 -5.87
C VAL A 288 0.60 -9.70 -5.96
N PHE A 289 0.65 -11.03 -5.99
CA PHE A 289 -0.50 -11.89 -6.20
C PHE A 289 -1.61 -11.71 -5.13
N PRO A 290 -1.36 -11.78 -3.80
CA PRO A 290 -2.38 -11.48 -2.78
C PRO A 290 -2.95 -10.06 -2.81
N LEU A 291 -2.20 -9.09 -3.34
CA LEU A 291 -2.71 -7.74 -3.54
C LEU A 291 -3.78 -7.74 -4.63
N ILE A 292 -3.50 -8.38 -5.77
CA ILE A 292 -4.43 -8.48 -6.90
C ILE A 292 -5.65 -9.33 -6.53
N SER A 293 -5.43 -10.54 -6.03
CA SER A 293 -6.50 -11.51 -5.75
C SER A 293 -7.38 -11.15 -4.56
N GLY A 294 -7.03 -10.16 -3.74
CA GLY A 294 -7.86 -9.63 -2.65
C GLY A 294 -8.23 -8.15 -2.76
N ARG A 295 -7.81 -7.44 -3.83
CA ARG A 295 -7.82 -5.97 -3.95
C ARG A 295 -7.26 -5.28 -2.70
N LYS A 296 -6.18 -5.84 -2.16
CA LYS A 296 -5.55 -5.40 -0.92
C LYS A 296 -4.61 -4.23 -1.17
N ILE A 297 -4.46 -3.39 -0.15
CA ILE A 297 -3.63 -2.20 -0.15
C ILE A 297 -2.41 -2.43 0.74
N VAL A 298 -1.23 -2.03 0.26
CA VAL A 298 -0.04 -1.77 1.07
C VAL A 298 0.28 -0.29 0.95
N ALA A 299 0.26 0.45 2.05
CA ALA A 299 0.47 1.90 2.07
C ALA A 299 1.49 2.31 3.12
N GLY A 300 2.15 3.45 2.92
CA GLY A 300 2.93 4.10 3.97
C GLY A 300 2.16 5.23 4.64
N SER A 301 2.48 5.54 5.90
CA SER A 301 2.12 6.81 6.54
C SER A 301 3.19 7.22 7.57
N THR A 302 3.86 8.37 7.37
CA THR A 302 4.63 9.01 8.46
C THR A 302 3.82 10.10 9.15
N VAL A 303 3.89 10.15 10.50
CA VAL A 303 3.29 11.15 11.41
C VAL A 303 1.87 11.62 10.99
N GLY A 304 1.50 12.89 11.23
CA GLY A 304 0.26 13.50 10.78
C GLY A 304 0.14 14.97 11.20
N GLY A 305 -0.96 15.62 10.80
CA GLY A 305 -1.34 16.96 11.26
C GLY A 305 -1.91 16.99 12.69
N LYS A 306 -2.27 18.18 13.18
CA LYS A 306 -2.61 18.45 14.60
C LYS A 306 -3.88 17.73 15.09
N HIS A 307 -3.74 16.78 16.02
CA HIS A 307 -4.83 16.13 16.76
C HIS A 307 -4.44 15.78 18.22
N ASN A 308 -5.42 15.61 19.12
CA ASN A 308 -5.23 15.40 20.58
C ASN A 308 -5.32 13.91 21.01
N ILE A 309 -4.48 13.47 21.95
CA ILE A 309 -4.14 12.04 22.20
C ILE A 309 -3.73 11.81 23.69
N THR A 310 -3.61 10.55 24.20
CA THR A 310 -2.91 10.18 25.48
C THR A 310 -2.03 8.90 25.36
N ALA A 311 -0.89 8.75 26.08
CA ALA A 311 0.06 7.58 26.00
C ALA A 311 0.33 6.84 27.35
N ASN A 312 1.13 5.75 27.31
CA ASN A 312 1.87 5.20 28.47
C ASN A 312 3.36 5.56 28.33
N VAL A 313 4.06 5.85 29.43
CA VAL A 313 5.43 6.40 29.39
C VAL A 313 6.29 5.86 30.55
N GLU A 314 7.57 5.59 30.28
CA GLU A 314 8.61 5.37 31.29
C GLU A 314 9.45 6.65 31.39
N VAL A 315 9.34 7.39 32.50
CA VAL A 315 10.05 8.66 32.70
C VAL A 315 11.46 8.38 33.23
N ILE A 316 12.48 8.96 32.59
CA ILE A 316 13.90 8.78 32.94
C ILE A 316 14.63 10.13 33.03
N PRO A 317 15.72 10.23 33.80
CA PRO A 317 16.59 11.40 33.80
C PRO A 317 17.49 11.45 32.54
N ILE A 318 17.95 12.65 32.18
CA ILE A 318 18.67 12.91 30.91
C ILE A 318 20.06 12.25 30.83
N ASP A 319 20.69 11.98 31.96
CA ASP A 319 21.97 11.26 32.04
C ASP A 319 21.83 9.76 31.72
N TYR A 320 20.64 9.18 31.85
CA TYR A 320 20.34 7.79 31.48
C TYR A 320 20.07 7.60 29.97
N VAL A 321 20.05 8.68 29.16
CA VAL A 321 19.62 8.65 27.75
C VAL A 321 20.37 7.61 26.89
N ASN A 322 21.69 7.48 27.06
CA ASN A 322 22.50 6.50 26.30
C ASN A 322 22.10 5.04 26.65
N THR A 323 21.79 4.76 27.92
CA THR A 323 21.33 3.43 28.37
C THR A 323 19.92 3.11 27.88
N ALA A 324 19.06 4.13 27.73
CA ALA A 324 17.74 3.95 27.11
C ALA A 324 17.85 3.58 25.61
N MET A 325 18.77 4.20 24.88
CA MET A 325 19.07 3.83 23.48
C MET A 325 19.56 2.39 23.36
N GLU A 326 20.41 1.92 24.29
CA GLU A 326 20.82 0.51 24.35
C GLU A 326 19.67 -0.47 24.60
N ARG A 327 18.67 -0.09 25.40
CA ARG A 327 17.49 -0.92 25.67
C ARG A 327 16.59 -1.07 24.44
N LEU A 328 16.46 -0.01 23.63
CA LEU A 328 15.67 -0.04 22.38
C LEU A 328 16.23 -1.03 21.36
N ILE A 329 17.56 -1.11 21.22
CA ILE A 329 18.23 -1.98 20.22
C ILE A 329 17.98 -3.47 20.46
N LYS A 330 17.84 -3.90 21.72
CA LYS A 330 17.88 -5.31 22.13
C LYS A 330 16.55 -6.05 21.94
N ALA A 331 15.59 -5.47 21.23
CA ALA A 331 14.21 -5.98 21.09
C ALA A 331 13.98 -6.96 19.91
N ASP A 332 14.94 -7.14 18.99
CA ASP A 332 14.71 -7.78 17.70
C ASP A 332 15.71 -8.92 17.37
N GLY A 333 15.23 -10.09 16.94
CA GLY A 333 16.13 -11.20 16.57
C GLY A 333 15.56 -12.64 16.40
N ASN A 334 16.15 -13.34 15.42
CA ASN A 334 16.23 -14.81 15.20
C ASN A 334 15.00 -15.63 14.69
N ARG A 335 15.23 -16.39 13.59
CA ARG A 335 14.34 -17.29 12.81
C ARG A 335 15.12 -18.51 12.25
N ARG A 336 14.44 -19.59 11.81
CA ARG A 336 14.77 -20.51 10.68
C ARG A 336 13.61 -21.49 10.35
N GLU A 337 13.65 -22.24 9.23
CA GLU A 337 12.46 -22.70 8.44
C GLU A 337 12.55 -24.11 7.77
N ARG A 338 11.38 -24.70 7.34
CA ARG A 338 11.05 -25.61 6.17
C ARG A 338 9.53 -26.00 6.19
N ARG A 339 8.73 -26.37 5.15
CA ARG A 339 8.82 -26.84 3.72
C ARG A 339 8.76 -28.38 3.49
N ASP A 340 8.04 -29.05 2.57
CA ASP A 340 6.92 -28.83 1.57
C ASP A 340 6.13 -30.20 1.39
N VAL A 341 5.32 -30.69 0.40
CA VAL A 341 4.84 -30.40 -1.01
C VAL A 341 3.61 -31.32 -1.43
N GLN A 342 2.77 -30.91 -2.43
CA GLN A 342 2.06 -31.71 -3.51
C GLN A 342 0.91 -32.76 -3.22
N SER A 343 -0.01 -33.20 -4.15
CA SER A 343 -0.60 -32.72 -5.45
C SER A 343 -1.74 -33.64 -6.06
N ILE A 344 -2.27 -33.34 -7.30
CA ILE A 344 -3.00 -34.20 -8.31
C ILE A 344 -4.56 -34.44 -8.17
N ILE A 345 -5.44 -34.84 -9.15
CA ILE A 345 -5.75 -34.63 -10.64
C ILE A 345 -6.89 -35.66 -11.08
N LEU A 346 -7.78 -35.64 -12.12
CA LEU A 346 -8.36 -34.78 -13.22
C LEU A 346 -9.67 -35.46 -13.82
N TRP A 347 -10.23 -35.00 -14.98
CA TRP A 347 -11.13 -35.65 -16.03
C TRP A 347 -12.56 -35.10 -16.37
N ASP A 348 -13.11 -35.48 -17.55
CA ASP A 348 -13.66 -34.59 -18.64
C ASP A 348 -15.05 -35.08 -19.27
N MET A 349 -15.77 -34.62 -20.33
CA MET A 349 -15.47 -33.89 -21.62
C MET A 349 -16.54 -32.91 -22.28
N PRO A 350 -17.68 -33.31 -22.93
CA PRO A 350 -17.96 -32.88 -24.34
C PRO A 350 -19.37 -32.32 -24.77
N HIS A 351 -19.51 -31.99 -26.08
CA HIS A 351 -20.69 -31.71 -26.98
C HIS A 351 -21.45 -30.36 -26.95
N ARG A 352 -21.34 -29.58 -28.05
CA ARG A 352 -21.28 -28.09 -28.01
C ARG A 352 -21.74 -27.32 -29.31
N PRO A 353 -22.21 -26.02 -29.26
CA PRO A 353 -22.45 -25.09 -30.42
C PRO A 353 -21.27 -24.20 -30.93
N SER A 354 -21.40 -22.86 -31.10
CA SER A 354 -20.42 -21.95 -31.73
C SER A 354 -19.97 -20.75 -30.86
N HIS A 355 -18.66 -20.56 -30.66
CA HIS A 355 -18.05 -19.61 -29.70
C HIS A 355 -16.74 -18.94 -30.21
N GLY A 356 -16.04 -18.16 -29.37
CA GLY A 356 -14.70 -17.59 -29.59
C GLY A 356 -14.01 -17.19 -28.27
N HIS A 357 -12.67 -17.25 -28.19
CA HIS A 357 -11.95 -17.16 -26.90
C HIS A 357 -10.66 -16.32 -26.98
N GLY A 358 -10.26 -15.59 -25.93
CA GLY A 358 -9.10 -14.68 -25.94
C GLY A 358 -7.97 -15.06 -24.98
N ILE A 359 -6.76 -15.28 -25.49
CA ILE A 359 -5.62 -15.81 -24.72
C ILE A 359 -4.96 -14.72 -23.84
N CYS A 360 -4.46 -15.11 -22.66
CA CYS A 360 -3.70 -14.26 -21.74
C CYS A 360 -2.53 -14.99 -21.05
N HIS A 361 -1.78 -14.29 -20.17
CA HIS A 361 -0.70 -14.92 -19.39
C HIS A 361 -1.19 -15.82 -18.25
N THR A 362 -2.43 -15.64 -17.76
CA THR A 362 -2.99 -16.49 -16.72
C THR A 362 -3.06 -17.95 -17.16
N ASP A 363 -3.39 -18.18 -18.44
CA ASP A 363 -3.48 -19.51 -19.05
C ASP A 363 -2.12 -20.24 -19.01
N LEU A 364 -1.02 -19.51 -19.27
CA LEU A 364 0.35 -20.04 -19.19
C LEU A 364 0.75 -20.47 -17.78
N HIS A 365 0.50 -19.62 -16.78
CA HIS A 365 0.87 -19.92 -15.39
C HIS A 365 -0.02 -21.01 -14.77
N MET A 366 -1.28 -21.13 -15.21
CA MET A 366 -2.16 -22.24 -14.84
C MET A 366 -1.64 -23.58 -15.39
N VAL A 367 -1.28 -23.65 -16.68
CA VAL A 367 -0.75 -24.88 -17.31
C VAL A 367 0.50 -25.41 -16.61
N LYS A 368 1.37 -24.52 -16.13
CA LYS A 368 2.64 -24.90 -15.48
C LYS A 368 2.58 -24.99 -13.94
N ASN A 369 1.50 -24.52 -13.31
CA ASN A 369 1.35 -24.41 -11.85
C ASN A 369 2.48 -23.58 -11.16
N GLU A 370 3.02 -22.56 -11.84
CA GLU A 370 4.17 -21.76 -11.35
C GLU A 370 3.90 -21.00 -10.04
N TRP A 371 2.62 -20.77 -9.71
CA TRP A 371 2.20 -20.10 -8.49
C TRP A 371 1.84 -21.05 -7.32
N GLY A 372 2.02 -22.38 -7.48
CA GLY A 372 1.81 -23.36 -6.40
C GLY A 372 0.34 -23.50 -5.95
N LEU A 373 -0.59 -23.50 -6.89
CA LEU A 373 -2.02 -23.18 -6.72
C LEU A 373 -2.88 -24.25 -6.03
N SER A 374 -2.31 -25.23 -5.33
CA SER A 374 -3.09 -26.32 -4.71
C SER A 374 -3.91 -25.91 -3.46
N THR A 375 -3.98 -24.61 -3.13
CA THR A 375 -4.62 -24.07 -1.91
C THR A 375 -5.28 -22.69 -2.05
N TYR A 376 -5.25 -22.03 -3.22
CA TYR A 376 -5.75 -20.65 -3.37
C TYR A 376 -6.56 -20.45 -4.66
N PRO A 377 -7.84 -19.99 -4.59
CA PRO A 377 -8.66 -19.70 -5.77
C PRO A 377 -8.23 -18.43 -6.51
N LEU A 378 -8.56 -18.36 -7.80
CA LEU A 378 -8.23 -17.29 -8.75
C LEU A 378 -9.43 -16.92 -9.61
N ILE A 379 -9.45 -15.71 -10.20
CA ILE A 379 -10.70 -15.01 -10.52
C ILE A 379 -10.62 -14.09 -11.75
N PRO A 380 -11.70 -13.97 -12.55
CA PRO A 380 -12.39 -12.67 -12.71
C PRO A 380 -13.90 -12.69 -13.11
N GLY A 381 -14.71 -11.77 -12.57
CA GLY A 381 -15.94 -11.25 -13.22
C GLY A 381 -17.15 -11.02 -12.29
N GLY A 382 -17.37 -9.80 -11.80
CA GLY A 382 -18.54 -9.46 -10.96
C GLY A 382 -19.82 -9.22 -11.77
N GLY A 383 -20.98 -9.54 -11.18
CA GLY A 383 -22.27 -9.46 -11.85
C GLY A 383 -22.83 -8.04 -11.97
N SER A 384 -23.79 -7.85 -12.88
CA SER A 384 -24.64 -6.65 -12.91
C SER A 384 -26.09 -7.06 -13.10
N LYS A 385 -27.04 -6.42 -12.40
CA LYS A 385 -28.48 -6.75 -12.43
C LYS A 385 -28.94 -7.06 -13.86
N VAL A 386 -29.35 -8.31 -14.06
CA VAL A 386 -29.57 -8.92 -15.36
C VAL A 386 -30.94 -8.50 -15.90
N GLU A 387 -30.96 -7.79 -17.03
CA GLU A 387 -32.14 -7.78 -17.90
C GLU A 387 -32.28 -9.21 -18.47
N LYS A 388 -33.48 -9.78 -18.43
CA LYS A 388 -33.67 -11.22 -18.73
C LYS A 388 -33.15 -11.59 -20.12
N LEU A 389 -32.04 -12.32 -20.13
CA LEU A 389 -31.41 -12.93 -21.29
C LEU A 389 -32.39 -13.86 -22.03
N LYS A 390 -32.22 -13.94 -23.34
CA LYS A 390 -33.04 -14.73 -24.28
C LYS A 390 -32.15 -15.57 -25.19
N VAL A 391 -32.74 -16.61 -25.75
CA VAL A 391 -32.09 -17.43 -26.77
C VAL A 391 -31.86 -16.57 -28.03
N GLY A 392 -30.61 -16.46 -28.45
CA GLY A 392 -30.18 -15.65 -29.60
C GLY A 392 -29.50 -14.33 -29.25
N ASP A 393 -29.50 -13.91 -27.97
CA ASP A 393 -28.79 -12.70 -27.54
C ASP A 393 -27.27 -12.86 -27.67
N HIS A 394 -26.59 -11.81 -28.14
CA HIS A 394 -25.13 -11.73 -28.06
C HIS A 394 -24.69 -11.59 -26.60
N VAL A 395 -23.91 -12.56 -26.12
CA VAL A 395 -23.46 -12.66 -24.73
C VAL A 395 -21.96 -12.86 -24.61
N GLY A 396 -21.42 -12.46 -23.47
CA GLY A 396 -20.06 -12.70 -23.03
C GLY A 396 -20.03 -13.08 -21.57
N VAL A 397 -18.91 -13.64 -21.12
CA VAL A 397 -18.70 -14.13 -19.75
C VAL A 397 -17.27 -13.83 -19.33
N GLY A 398 -17.06 -13.62 -18.02
CA GLY A 398 -15.72 -13.55 -17.44
C GLY A 398 -15.06 -14.93 -17.40
N TYR A 399 -14.06 -15.09 -16.52
CA TYR A 399 -13.63 -16.43 -16.11
C TYR A 399 -14.38 -16.91 -14.86
N MET A 400 -15.23 -16.10 -14.21
CA MET A 400 -16.23 -16.61 -13.27
C MET A 400 -17.56 -16.94 -13.97
N ILE A 401 -18.21 -17.98 -13.47
CA ILE A 401 -19.51 -18.49 -13.95
C ILE A 401 -20.50 -18.76 -12.81
N GLY A 402 -20.10 -18.57 -11.56
CA GLY A 402 -20.91 -18.79 -10.36
C GLY A 402 -20.20 -18.34 -9.07
N ALA A 403 -20.97 -18.17 -7.99
CA ALA A 403 -20.51 -17.97 -6.61
C ALA A 403 -21.68 -18.25 -5.65
N CYS A 404 -21.43 -18.41 -4.34
CA CYS A 404 -22.50 -18.69 -3.35
C CYS A 404 -23.51 -17.55 -3.11
N GLN A 405 -23.28 -16.37 -3.70
CA GLN A 405 -24.12 -15.16 -3.67
C GLN A 405 -24.49 -14.60 -2.27
N SER A 406 -24.02 -15.21 -1.18
CA SER A 406 -24.52 -14.97 0.20
C SER A 406 -23.47 -14.51 1.20
N CYS A 407 -22.16 -14.68 0.92
CA CYS A 407 -21.09 -14.21 1.79
C CYS A 407 -20.88 -12.68 1.73
N ASP A 408 -20.10 -12.12 2.67
CA ASP A 408 -19.74 -10.70 2.73
C ASP A 408 -19.22 -10.15 1.40
N SER A 409 -18.38 -10.91 0.69
CA SER A 409 -17.83 -10.53 -0.61
C SER A 409 -18.94 -10.36 -1.66
N CYS A 410 -19.86 -11.33 -1.78
CA CYS A 410 -21.00 -11.22 -2.69
C CYS A 410 -21.93 -10.06 -2.30
N SER A 411 -22.25 -9.92 -1.01
CA SER A 411 -23.14 -8.88 -0.48
C SER A 411 -22.66 -7.45 -0.76
N ASN A 412 -21.36 -7.27 -1.05
CA ASN A 412 -20.74 -5.99 -1.38
C ASN A 412 -20.51 -5.77 -2.90
N ASN A 413 -21.15 -6.55 -3.78
CA ASN A 413 -20.91 -6.56 -5.24
C ASN A 413 -19.41 -6.82 -5.56
N ALA A 414 -18.85 -7.78 -4.83
CA ALA A 414 -17.46 -8.18 -4.90
C ALA A 414 -17.38 -9.72 -4.89
N GLU A 415 -18.31 -10.36 -5.63
CA GLU A 415 -18.49 -11.82 -5.76
C GLU A 415 -17.20 -12.52 -6.16
N ASN A 416 -16.30 -11.80 -6.83
CA ASN A 416 -15.02 -12.32 -7.23
C ASN A 416 -14.13 -12.70 -6.02
N TYR A 417 -14.33 -12.10 -4.85
CA TYR A 417 -13.64 -12.50 -3.63
C TYR A 417 -14.46 -13.49 -2.77
N CYS A 418 -15.39 -14.22 -3.38
CA CYS A 418 -16.14 -15.29 -2.73
C CYS A 418 -15.26 -16.54 -2.54
N PRO A 419 -15.21 -17.17 -1.34
CA PRO A 419 -14.49 -18.43 -1.15
C PRO A 419 -15.03 -19.59 -2.01
N GLU A 420 -16.34 -19.56 -2.30
CA GLU A 420 -17.07 -20.54 -3.13
C GLU A 420 -17.28 -20.03 -4.57
N MET A 421 -16.32 -19.29 -5.12
CA MET A 421 -16.38 -18.86 -6.52
C MET A 421 -16.20 -20.03 -7.49
N ILE A 422 -16.92 -20.02 -8.61
CA ILE A 422 -16.86 -21.05 -9.65
C ILE A 422 -16.20 -20.44 -10.89
N PRO A 423 -14.96 -20.82 -11.24
CA PRO A 423 -14.28 -20.40 -12.45
C PRO A 423 -14.77 -21.16 -13.71
N THR A 424 -14.39 -20.68 -14.89
CA THR A 424 -14.71 -21.28 -16.20
C THR A 424 -14.06 -22.62 -16.42
N SER A 425 -12.90 -22.87 -15.81
CA SER A 425 -12.05 -24.03 -16.04
C SER A 425 -11.51 -24.62 -14.74
N GLY A 426 -11.50 -25.96 -14.64
CA GLY A 426 -10.82 -26.70 -13.57
C GLY A 426 -11.53 -26.79 -12.22
N ALA A 427 -12.74 -26.26 -12.08
CA ALA A 427 -13.55 -26.38 -10.86
C ALA A 427 -14.80 -27.25 -11.06
N LYS A 428 -15.64 -27.30 -10.02
CA LYS A 428 -16.96 -27.92 -10.05
C LYS A 428 -18.05 -26.92 -9.68
N TYR A 429 -19.21 -27.04 -10.31
CA TYR A 429 -20.45 -26.43 -9.83
C TYR A 429 -20.93 -27.09 -8.51
N HIS A 430 -21.89 -26.45 -7.85
CA HIS A 430 -22.54 -26.99 -6.63
C HIS A 430 -23.25 -28.34 -6.85
N ASP A 431 -23.59 -28.70 -8.09
CA ASP A 431 -24.14 -30.01 -8.48
C ASP A 431 -23.06 -31.08 -8.75
N GLY A 432 -21.78 -30.71 -8.69
CA GLY A 432 -20.63 -31.57 -8.93
C GLY A 432 -20.13 -31.64 -10.38
N THR A 433 -20.77 -30.94 -11.33
CA THR A 433 -20.36 -30.91 -12.75
C THR A 433 -19.07 -30.10 -12.96
N THR A 434 -18.15 -30.60 -13.78
CA THR A 434 -16.83 -29.99 -14.02
C THR A 434 -16.91 -28.85 -15.04
N THR A 435 -16.12 -27.80 -14.83
CA THR A 435 -16.04 -26.61 -15.68
C THR A 435 -14.88 -26.73 -16.69
N TYR A 436 -15.15 -26.63 -18.00
CA TYR A 436 -14.21 -27.04 -19.07
C TYR A 436 -13.57 -25.90 -19.88
N GLY A 437 -13.81 -24.64 -19.53
CA GLY A 437 -13.21 -23.47 -20.17
C GLY A 437 -13.76 -23.14 -21.56
N GLY A 438 -13.27 -22.01 -22.09
CA GLY A 438 -13.67 -21.44 -23.38
C GLY A 438 -12.97 -22.02 -24.61
N TYR A 439 -12.09 -23.02 -24.44
CA TYR A 439 -11.40 -23.73 -25.54
C TYR A 439 -12.30 -24.76 -26.25
N SER A 440 -13.60 -24.46 -26.36
CA SER A 440 -14.56 -25.17 -27.21
C SER A 440 -15.94 -24.49 -27.17
N ASP A 441 -16.56 -24.34 -28.33
CA ASP A 441 -17.95 -24.53 -28.77
C ASP A 441 -19.18 -24.28 -27.82
N PHE A 442 -19.16 -24.45 -26.49
CA PHE A 442 -20.30 -24.21 -25.55
C PHE A 442 -19.83 -23.91 -24.13
N MET A 443 -20.63 -23.16 -23.37
CA MET A 443 -20.39 -23.01 -21.94
C MET A 443 -21.70 -22.89 -21.15
N VAL A 444 -21.74 -23.47 -19.94
CA VAL A 444 -22.79 -23.18 -18.94
C VAL A 444 -22.27 -22.10 -18.01
N ALA A 445 -23.05 -21.03 -17.85
CA ALA A 445 -22.81 -20.01 -16.83
C ALA A 445 -24.12 -19.67 -16.10
N ASN A 446 -24.04 -19.38 -14.80
CA ASN A 446 -25.15 -18.76 -14.09
C ASN A 446 -25.41 -17.36 -14.68
N GLU A 447 -26.67 -17.02 -14.98
CA GLU A 447 -27.07 -15.78 -15.66
C GLU A 447 -26.49 -14.50 -15.03
N HIS A 448 -26.25 -14.51 -13.72
CA HIS A 448 -25.68 -13.39 -12.96
C HIS A 448 -24.26 -13.00 -13.43
N PHE A 449 -23.51 -13.94 -14.02
CA PHE A 449 -22.12 -13.77 -14.47
C PHE A 449 -22.01 -13.62 -16.00
N VAL A 450 -23.14 -13.73 -16.70
CA VAL A 450 -23.26 -13.49 -18.14
C VAL A 450 -23.59 -12.02 -18.39
N VAL A 451 -22.92 -11.40 -19.35
CA VAL A 451 -23.16 -10.01 -19.75
C VAL A 451 -23.60 -9.94 -21.20
N HIS A 452 -24.58 -9.09 -21.50
CA HIS A 452 -24.89 -8.72 -22.88
C HIS A 452 -23.67 -8.08 -23.55
N VAL A 453 -23.36 -8.57 -24.75
CA VAL A 453 -22.45 -7.91 -25.70
C VAL A 453 -23.32 -7.11 -26.67
N PRO A 454 -23.15 -5.78 -26.80
CA PRO A 454 -23.94 -4.97 -27.73
C PRO A 454 -23.79 -5.44 -29.18
N ASP A 455 -24.87 -5.45 -29.96
CA ASP A 455 -24.86 -5.93 -31.36
C ASP A 455 -23.92 -5.14 -32.28
N ASN A 456 -23.59 -3.90 -31.91
CA ASN A 456 -22.61 -3.07 -32.62
C ASN A 456 -21.16 -3.29 -32.18
N LEU A 457 -20.90 -4.24 -31.28
CA LEU A 457 -19.58 -4.61 -30.79
C LEU A 457 -19.20 -6.01 -31.29
N PRO A 458 -18.30 -6.14 -32.29
CA PRO A 458 -17.93 -7.44 -32.86
C PRO A 458 -17.43 -8.43 -31.78
N LEU A 459 -17.93 -9.67 -31.79
CA LEU A 459 -17.67 -10.66 -30.73
C LEU A 459 -16.17 -10.90 -30.47
N HIS A 460 -15.35 -10.95 -31.53
CA HIS A 460 -13.89 -11.07 -31.42
C HIS A 460 -13.24 -9.85 -30.72
N GLY A 461 -13.84 -8.65 -30.85
CA GLY A 461 -13.42 -7.44 -30.16
C GLY A 461 -13.95 -7.32 -28.73
N ALA A 462 -15.07 -8.02 -28.43
CA ALA A 462 -15.66 -8.11 -27.10
C ALA A 462 -14.94 -9.13 -26.20
N ALA A 463 -14.62 -10.32 -26.72
CA ALA A 463 -13.95 -11.40 -26.00
C ALA A 463 -12.75 -10.96 -25.10
N PRO A 464 -11.75 -10.20 -25.60
CA PRO A 464 -10.64 -9.74 -24.76
C PRO A 464 -11.03 -8.71 -23.69
N LEU A 465 -12.16 -8.00 -23.83
CA LEU A 465 -12.58 -6.98 -22.87
C LEU A 465 -13.08 -7.62 -21.56
N LEU A 466 -13.75 -8.77 -21.65
CA LEU A 466 -14.36 -9.51 -20.54
C LEU A 466 -13.33 -9.90 -19.45
N CYS A 467 -12.06 -10.05 -19.83
CA CYS A 467 -10.94 -10.24 -18.92
C CYS A 467 -10.02 -8.99 -18.87
N ALA A 468 -9.41 -8.60 -20.01
CA ALA A 468 -8.32 -7.62 -20.01
C ALA A 468 -8.79 -6.16 -19.91
N GLY A 469 -9.93 -5.85 -20.51
CA GLY A 469 -10.54 -4.51 -20.38
C GLY A 469 -11.09 -4.30 -18.97
N VAL A 470 -11.82 -5.30 -18.50
CA VAL A 470 -12.28 -5.50 -17.12
C VAL A 470 -11.14 -5.39 -16.09
N THR A 471 -9.93 -5.89 -16.40
CA THR A 471 -8.75 -5.78 -15.51
C THR A 471 -8.09 -4.40 -15.54
N THR A 472 -8.29 -3.59 -16.59
CA THR A 472 -7.61 -2.29 -16.75
C THR A 472 -8.51 -1.08 -16.50
N TYR A 473 -9.83 -1.21 -16.64
CA TYR A 473 -10.82 -0.17 -16.31
C TYR A 473 -11.09 -0.05 -14.80
N SER A 474 -11.26 -1.18 -14.10
CA SER A 474 -11.55 -1.18 -12.66
C SER A 474 -10.50 -0.47 -11.79
N PRO A 475 -9.17 -0.64 -12.04
CA PRO A 475 -8.14 0.18 -11.41
C PRO A 475 -8.42 1.69 -11.51
N LEU A 476 -8.82 2.15 -12.69
CA LEU A 476 -9.05 3.57 -12.95
C LEU A 476 -10.26 4.09 -12.17
N ARG A 477 -11.39 3.36 -12.16
CA ARG A 477 -12.59 3.75 -11.39
C ARG A 477 -12.40 3.60 -9.88
N TYR A 478 -12.04 2.41 -9.42
CA TYR A 478 -12.06 2.06 -7.98
C TYR A 478 -11.06 2.90 -7.17
N PHE A 479 -9.91 3.22 -7.74
CA PHE A 479 -8.89 4.05 -7.09
C PHE A 479 -9.02 5.55 -7.41
N GLY A 480 -10.08 5.95 -8.14
CA GLY A 480 -10.41 7.34 -8.47
C GLY A 480 -9.36 8.01 -9.34
N LEU A 481 -8.86 7.30 -10.36
CA LEU A 481 -7.88 7.72 -11.37
C LEU A 481 -8.56 7.97 -12.73
N ASP A 482 -9.87 8.24 -12.70
CA ASP A 482 -10.80 8.33 -13.84
C ASP A 482 -11.32 9.75 -14.10
N LYS A 483 -10.76 10.75 -13.39
CA LYS A 483 -11.25 12.14 -13.44
C LYS A 483 -10.49 12.96 -14.49
N PRO A 484 -11.19 13.77 -15.31
CA PRO A 484 -10.54 14.70 -16.23
C PRO A 484 -9.51 15.59 -15.53
N GLY A 485 -8.38 15.82 -16.19
CA GLY A 485 -7.26 16.62 -15.65
C GLY A 485 -6.24 15.85 -14.81
N MET A 486 -6.54 14.62 -14.36
CA MET A 486 -5.54 13.76 -13.72
C MET A 486 -4.44 13.32 -14.70
N HIS A 487 -3.23 13.08 -14.17
CA HIS A 487 -2.10 12.53 -14.91
C HIS A 487 -1.82 11.09 -14.45
N VAL A 488 -2.09 10.11 -15.31
CA VAL A 488 -1.89 8.68 -15.03
C VAL A 488 -0.76 8.10 -15.88
N GLY A 489 0.13 7.34 -15.24
CA GLY A 489 1.10 6.49 -15.92
C GLY A 489 0.51 5.12 -16.29
N VAL A 490 0.93 4.54 -17.41
CA VAL A 490 0.69 3.12 -17.74
C VAL A 490 2.02 2.45 -18.01
N VAL A 491 2.36 1.41 -17.23
CA VAL A 491 3.62 0.67 -17.36
C VAL A 491 3.44 -0.52 -18.28
N GLY A 492 4.29 -0.59 -19.30
CA GLY A 492 4.26 -1.61 -20.36
C GLY A 492 3.20 -1.32 -21.43
N VAL A 493 3.52 -1.67 -22.68
CA VAL A 493 2.60 -1.59 -23.85
C VAL A 493 2.18 -2.98 -24.34
N GLY A 494 2.08 -3.95 -23.43
CA GLY A 494 1.50 -5.25 -23.75
C GLY A 494 -0.01 -5.19 -24.05
N GLY A 495 -0.63 -6.36 -24.23
CA GLY A 495 -2.08 -6.49 -24.45
C GLY A 495 -2.96 -6.03 -23.27
N LEU A 496 -2.39 -5.74 -22.11
CA LEU A 496 -3.06 -4.99 -21.02
C LEU A 496 -2.83 -3.48 -21.18
N GLY A 497 -1.57 -3.03 -21.23
CA GLY A 497 -1.20 -1.62 -21.33
C GLY A 497 -1.90 -0.86 -22.46
N HIS A 498 -2.00 -1.43 -23.66
CA HIS A 498 -2.75 -0.84 -24.78
C HIS A 498 -4.22 -0.54 -24.42
N VAL A 499 -4.86 -1.41 -23.64
CA VAL A 499 -6.27 -1.30 -23.25
C VAL A 499 -6.43 -0.30 -22.09
N ALA A 500 -5.51 -0.30 -21.13
CA ALA A 500 -5.44 0.72 -20.07
C ALA A 500 -5.28 2.15 -20.65
N VAL A 501 -4.42 2.32 -21.67
CA VAL A 501 -4.23 3.60 -22.38
C VAL A 501 -5.52 4.03 -23.10
N LYS A 502 -6.27 3.10 -23.70
CA LYS A 502 -7.57 3.42 -24.31
C LYS A 502 -8.58 3.90 -23.27
N PHE A 503 -8.74 3.18 -22.15
CA PHE A 503 -9.70 3.54 -21.11
C PHE A 503 -9.39 4.88 -20.46
N ALA A 504 -8.16 5.11 -20.01
CA ALA A 504 -7.79 6.37 -19.36
C ALA A 504 -7.96 7.58 -20.31
N LYS A 505 -7.60 7.45 -21.60
CA LYS A 505 -7.87 8.51 -22.59
C LYS A 505 -9.36 8.77 -22.79
N ALA A 506 -10.19 7.72 -22.84
CA ALA A 506 -11.65 7.86 -22.96
C ALA A 506 -12.31 8.47 -21.71
N MET A 507 -11.65 8.41 -20.54
CA MET A 507 -12.05 9.10 -19.31
C MET A 507 -11.61 10.58 -19.27
N GLY A 508 -10.92 11.09 -20.30
CA GLY A 508 -10.36 12.45 -20.31
C GLY A 508 -9.11 12.63 -19.45
N VAL A 509 -8.44 11.53 -19.07
CA VAL A 509 -7.23 11.52 -18.24
C VAL A 509 -5.99 11.72 -19.12
N LYS A 510 -5.00 12.50 -18.66
CA LYS A 510 -3.71 12.67 -19.32
C LYS A 510 -2.87 11.41 -19.09
N VAL A 511 -2.56 10.67 -20.16
CA VAL A 511 -1.84 9.38 -20.08
C VAL A 511 -0.38 9.51 -20.52
N THR A 512 0.55 9.08 -19.67
CA THR A 512 1.96 8.81 -20.03
C THR A 512 2.20 7.30 -20.09
N VAL A 513 2.87 6.84 -21.15
CA VAL A 513 3.27 5.44 -21.31
C VAL A 513 4.71 5.28 -20.85
N ILE A 514 4.98 4.30 -19.99
CA ILE A 514 6.29 4.04 -19.38
C ILE A 514 6.77 2.66 -19.83
N SER A 515 7.99 2.54 -20.37
CA SER A 515 8.61 1.23 -20.65
C SER A 515 9.57 0.81 -19.55
N THR A 516 9.42 -0.40 -19.05
CA THR A 516 10.42 -1.12 -18.23
C THR A 516 11.39 -1.96 -19.08
N SER A 517 11.18 -2.04 -20.41
CA SER A 517 12.02 -2.79 -21.34
C SER A 517 12.87 -1.85 -22.21
N PRO A 518 14.21 -2.06 -22.31
CA PRO A 518 15.06 -1.34 -23.25
C PRO A 518 14.58 -1.50 -24.70
N ASN A 519 14.19 -2.72 -25.07
CA ASN A 519 13.86 -3.08 -26.45
C ASN A 519 12.52 -2.50 -26.93
N LYS A 520 11.66 -2.01 -26.02
CA LYS A 520 10.40 -1.32 -26.35
C LYS A 520 10.45 0.19 -26.05
N LYS A 521 11.64 0.79 -25.83
CA LYS A 521 11.79 2.26 -25.66
C LYS A 521 11.25 3.08 -26.85
N ALA A 522 11.19 2.52 -28.07
CA ALA A 522 10.59 3.21 -29.23
C ALA A 522 9.05 3.34 -29.17
N GLU A 523 8.37 2.48 -28.41
CA GLU A 523 6.91 2.50 -28.28
C GLU A 523 6.44 3.35 -27.08
N ALA A 524 7.29 3.52 -26.06
CA ALA A 524 7.05 4.41 -24.93
C ALA A 524 7.58 5.81 -25.19
N LYS A 525 6.71 6.82 -25.12
CA LYS A 525 7.07 8.24 -25.29
C LYS A 525 7.69 8.83 -24.01
N THR A 526 8.80 8.24 -23.55
CA THR A 526 9.55 8.67 -22.36
C THR A 526 11.03 8.35 -22.52
N ASP A 527 11.87 9.39 -22.65
CA ASP A 527 13.30 9.29 -22.38
C ASP A 527 13.62 9.56 -20.90
N ASP A 528 14.89 9.40 -20.54
CA ASP A 528 15.35 9.47 -19.15
C ASP A 528 15.28 10.92 -18.58
N GLY A 529 15.27 11.94 -19.45
CA GLY A 529 15.03 13.34 -19.10
C GLY A 529 13.54 13.64 -18.84
N GLN A 530 12.66 13.10 -19.69
CA GLN A 530 11.21 13.16 -19.47
C GLN A 530 10.79 12.41 -18.20
N MET A 531 11.45 11.27 -17.91
CA MET A 531 11.29 10.55 -16.65
C MET A 531 11.66 11.41 -15.43
N LYS A 532 12.77 12.15 -15.50
CA LYS A 532 13.19 13.08 -14.43
C LYS A 532 12.23 14.26 -14.27
N ALA A 533 11.68 14.79 -15.37
CA ALA A 533 10.71 15.88 -15.37
C ALA A 533 9.31 15.46 -14.86
N ALA A 534 9.02 14.16 -14.79
CA ALA A 534 7.74 13.61 -14.31
C ALA A 534 7.79 13.12 -12.84
N LEU A 535 8.89 13.35 -12.12
CA LEU A 535 8.98 13.04 -10.69
C LEU A 535 7.94 13.85 -9.90
N GLY A 536 7.16 13.16 -9.07
CA GLY A 536 6.09 13.77 -8.28
C GLY A 536 4.88 14.29 -9.06
N THR A 537 4.73 14.04 -10.37
CA THR A 537 3.64 14.64 -11.18
C THR A 537 2.41 13.77 -11.37
N MET A 538 2.48 12.45 -11.13
CA MET A 538 1.39 11.52 -11.47
C MET A 538 0.43 11.27 -10.29
N ASP A 539 -0.87 11.32 -10.56
CA ASP A 539 -1.94 11.02 -9.59
C ASP A 539 -2.07 9.50 -9.34
N GLY A 540 -1.71 8.70 -10.34
CA GLY A 540 -1.59 7.25 -10.21
C GLY A 540 -0.87 6.61 -11.38
N ILE A 541 -0.55 5.32 -11.24
CA ILE A 541 0.11 4.49 -12.24
C ILE A 541 -0.61 3.14 -12.30
N ILE A 542 -0.96 2.69 -13.51
CA ILE A 542 -1.44 1.33 -13.75
C ILE A 542 -0.28 0.50 -14.29
N ASP A 543 0.22 -0.45 -13.48
CA ASP A 543 1.30 -1.33 -13.89
C ASP A 543 0.75 -2.64 -14.47
N THR A 544 1.08 -2.89 -15.73
CA THR A 544 0.59 -4.05 -16.50
C THR A 544 1.65 -5.13 -16.75
N VAL A 545 2.80 -5.04 -16.07
CA VAL A 545 3.97 -5.88 -16.33
C VAL A 545 4.03 -7.10 -15.40
N SER A 546 3.71 -8.28 -15.91
CA SER A 546 3.85 -9.57 -15.17
C SER A 546 5.30 -10.06 -15.09
N ALA A 547 6.26 -9.17 -14.83
CA ALA A 547 7.69 -9.49 -14.73
C ALA A 547 8.37 -8.64 -13.65
N VAL A 548 9.43 -9.18 -13.03
CA VAL A 548 10.17 -8.50 -11.97
C VAL A 548 10.85 -7.24 -12.52
N HIS A 549 10.53 -6.09 -11.93
CA HIS A 549 11.11 -4.79 -12.28
C HIS A 549 11.13 -3.88 -11.04
N PRO A 550 11.99 -2.84 -10.99
CA PRO A 550 12.13 -2.01 -9.80
C PRO A 550 10.93 -1.06 -9.61
N LEU A 551 10.33 -1.06 -8.42
CA LEU A 551 9.21 -0.15 -8.08
C LEU A 551 9.67 1.27 -7.71
N LEU A 552 10.91 1.46 -7.27
CA LEU A 552 11.43 2.75 -6.81
C LEU A 552 11.26 3.90 -7.84
N PRO A 553 11.59 3.74 -9.14
CA PRO A 553 11.37 4.79 -10.13
C PRO A 553 9.89 5.14 -10.30
N LEU A 554 9.00 4.14 -10.32
CA LEU A 554 7.55 4.32 -10.47
C LEU A 554 6.96 5.07 -9.27
N ILE A 555 7.34 4.68 -8.04
CA ILE A 555 6.91 5.36 -6.81
C ILE A 555 7.45 6.80 -6.77
N GLY A 556 8.61 7.08 -7.38
CA GLY A 556 9.16 8.43 -7.55
C GLY A 556 8.31 9.38 -8.43
N LEU A 557 7.60 8.85 -9.43
CA LEU A 557 6.71 9.64 -10.31
C LEU A 557 5.41 10.08 -9.62
N LEU A 558 4.98 9.36 -8.58
CA LEU A 558 3.72 9.63 -7.90
C LEU A 558 3.77 10.93 -7.07
N LYS A 559 2.68 11.70 -7.12
CA LYS A 559 2.32 12.75 -6.16
C LYS A 559 2.17 12.17 -4.73
N ASN A 560 2.07 13.05 -3.75
CA ASN A 560 1.57 12.68 -2.42
C ASN A 560 0.13 12.11 -2.52
N ASN A 561 -0.17 11.07 -1.75
CA ASN A 561 -1.38 10.24 -1.85
C ASN A 561 -1.57 9.54 -3.20
N GLY A 562 -0.56 9.57 -4.08
CA GLY A 562 -0.57 8.90 -5.39
C GLY A 562 -0.54 7.38 -5.26
N LYS A 563 -1.08 6.70 -6.28
CA LYS A 563 -1.39 5.26 -6.21
C LYS A 563 -0.74 4.48 -7.36
N LEU A 564 0.11 3.51 -7.04
CA LEU A 564 0.54 2.46 -7.96
C LEU A 564 -0.45 1.30 -7.86
N VAL A 565 -1.15 0.99 -8.94
CA VAL A 565 -2.08 -0.14 -9.01
C VAL A 565 -1.48 -1.23 -9.89
N LEU A 566 -1.08 -2.33 -9.27
CA LEU A 566 -0.52 -3.51 -9.91
C LEU A 566 -1.67 -4.34 -10.50
N VAL A 567 -1.59 -4.62 -11.80
CA VAL A 567 -2.45 -5.59 -12.51
C VAL A 567 -1.65 -6.61 -13.32
N GLY A 568 -0.33 -6.41 -13.48
CA GLY A 568 0.61 -7.47 -13.83
C GLY A 568 0.92 -8.36 -12.63
N ALA A 569 1.05 -9.67 -12.86
CA ALA A 569 1.27 -10.67 -11.81
C ALA A 569 2.62 -11.40 -12.01
N PRO A 570 3.74 -10.84 -11.55
CA PRO A 570 5.04 -11.50 -11.60
C PRO A 570 5.09 -12.72 -10.67
N GLU A 571 5.76 -13.79 -11.11
CA GLU A 571 5.98 -15.04 -10.34
C GLU A 571 6.73 -14.83 -9.02
N LYS A 572 7.59 -13.81 -8.95
CA LYS A 572 8.44 -13.50 -7.79
C LYS A 572 8.02 -12.18 -7.15
N PRO A 573 8.16 -12.01 -5.83
CA PRO A 573 7.92 -10.74 -5.16
C PRO A 573 8.68 -9.58 -5.78
N LEU A 574 8.08 -8.38 -5.75
CA LEU A 574 8.74 -7.14 -6.12
C LEU A 574 9.43 -6.51 -4.91
N GLU A 575 10.49 -5.76 -5.15
CA GLU A 575 11.17 -5.00 -4.10
C GLU A 575 10.35 -3.75 -3.74
N LEU A 576 10.00 -3.61 -2.45
CA LEU A 576 9.16 -2.53 -1.93
C LEU A 576 9.98 -1.53 -1.09
N PRO A 577 10.33 -0.35 -1.64
CA PRO A 577 11.03 0.68 -0.89
C PRO A 577 10.04 1.40 0.05
N VAL A 578 10.10 1.08 1.34
CA VAL A 578 9.14 1.57 2.34
C VAL A 578 9.23 3.09 2.56
N PHE A 579 10.44 3.66 2.64
CA PHE A 579 10.64 5.09 2.92
C PHE A 579 9.94 6.03 1.91
N PRO A 580 10.05 5.83 0.58
CA PRO A 580 9.25 6.57 -0.41
C PRO A 580 7.72 6.42 -0.28
N LEU A 581 7.21 5.33 0.31
CA LEU A 581 5.78 5.20 0.59
C LEU A 581 5.36 6.06 1.78
N LEU A 582 6.17 6.04 2.85
CA LEU A 582 5.94 6.83 4.07
C LEU A 582 5.92 8.33 3.76
N MET A 583 6.97 8.83 3.10
CA MET A 583 7.23 10.27 2.90
C MET A 583 6.23 11.00 1.97
N GLY A 584 5.32 10.28 1.31
CA GLY A 584 4.26 10.88 0.52
C GLY A 584 2.89 10.22 0.71
N ARG A 585 2.70 9.42 1.78
CA ARG A 585 1.51 8.59 2.02
C ARG A 585 1.06 7.80 0.77
N LYS A 586 2.02 7.23 0.04
CA LYS A 586 1.78 6.58 -1.26
C LYS A 586 1.25 5.17 -1.06
N ILE A 587 0.43 4.74 -2.01
CA ILE A 587 -0.30 3.47 -2.00
C ILE A 587 0.25 2.57 -3.10
N VAL A 588 0.57 1.31 -2.76
CA VAL A 588 0.65 0.21 -3.71
C VAL A 588 -0.57 -0.68 -3.48
N ALA A 589 -1.41 -0.83 -4.50
CA ALA A 589 -2.60 -1.67 -4.44
C ALA A 589 -2.55 -2.72 -5.54
N GLY A 590 -3.17 -3.87 -5.33
CA GLY A 590 -3.53 -4.75 -6.43
C GLY A 590 -4.98 -4.54 -6.84
N SER A 591 -5.30 -4.89 -8.08
CA SER A 591 -6.66 -4.77 -8.59
C SER A 591 -6.96 -5.84 -9.63
N VAL A 592 -8.17 -6.36 -9.58
CA VAL A 592 -8.76 -7.18 -10.61
C VAL A 592 -10.22 -6.76 -10.80
N VAL A 593 -10.71 -6.84 -12.05
CA VAL A 593 -12.13 -6.83 -12.45
C VAL A 593 -12.99 -5.57 -12.28
N GLY A 594 -13.60 -5.18 -13.41
CA GLY A 594 -14.78 -4.33 -13.57
C GLY A 594 -14.70 -3.52 -14.87
N GLY A 595 -15.78 -3.39 -15.64
CA GLY A 595 -15.77 -2.60 -16.87
C GLY A 595 -17.10 -2.62 -17.64
N LYS A 596 -17.60 -1.45 -18.06
CA LYS A 596 -18.86 -1.31 -18.83
C LYS A 596 -18.86 -0.05 -19.72
N HIS A 597 -18.03 -0.06 -20.77
CA HIS A 597 -17.88 1.03 -21.75
C HIS A 597 -17.62 0.47 -23.16
N ASN A 598 -18.09 1.16 -24.20
CA ASN A 598 -18.01 0.71 -25.60
C ASN A 598 -16.64 0.97 -26.24
N ILE A 599 -15.61 0.22 -25.83
CA ILE A 599 -14.20 0.40 -26.24
C ILE A 599 -13.58 -0.96 -26.59
N THR A 600 -13.21 -1.17 -27.85
CA THR A 600 -12.59 -2.42 -28.34
C THR A 600 -11.10 -2.54 -27.99
N ALA A 601 -10.63 -3.78 -27.80
CA ALA A 601 -9.21 -4.10 -27.86
C ALA A 601 -8.77 -4.26 -29.33
N ASN A 602 -7.47 -4.05 -29.61
CA ASN A 602 -6.89 -4.51 -30.88
C ASN A 602 -6.55 -6.00 -30.72
N VAL A 603 -6.89 -6.81 -31.71
CA VAL A 603 -6.73 -8.27 -31.67
C VAL A 603 -5.99 -8.81 -32.90
N GLU A 604 -5.36 -9.96 -32.71
CA GLU A 604 -4.84 -10.84 -33.74
C GLU A 604 -5.72 -12.10 -33.71
N VAL A 605 -6.64 -12.25 -34.67
CA VAL A 605 -7.52 -13.44 -34.72
C VAL A 605 -6.73 -14.60 -35.31
N ILE A 606 -6.76 -15.75 -34.65
CA ILE A 606 -5.97 -16.94 -34.98
C ILE A 606 -6.85 -18.20 -35.01
N PRO A 607 -6.48 -19.22 -35.80
CA PRO A 607 -7.08 -20.54 -35.72
C PRO A 607 -6.61 -21.31 -34.46
N VAL A 608 -7.37 -22.34 -34.05
CA VAL A 608 -7.09 -23.09 -32.81
C VAL A 608 -5.82 -23.93 -32.87
N ASP A 609 -5.42 -24.43 -34.04
CA ASP A 609 -4.18 -25.19 -34.25
C ASP A 609 -2.91 -24.33 -33.99
N TYR A 610 -2.99 -23.02 -34.25
CA TYR A 610 -1.93 -22.05 -33.97
C TYR A 610 -1.74 -21.75 -32.47
N VAL A 611 -2.59 -22.28 -31.57
CA VAL A 611 -2.56 -21.96 -30.12
C VAL A 611 -1.18 -22.15 -29.49
N ASN A 612 -0.45 -23.21 -29.83
CA ASN A 612 0.87 -23.48 -29.26
C ASN A 612 1.90 -22.41 -29.66
N THR A 613 1.89 -21.98 -30.93
CA THR A 613 2.73 -20.89 -31.43
C THR A 613 2.36 -19.54 -30.80
N ALA A 614 1.06 -19.31 -30.56
CA ALA A 614 0.59 -18.13 -29.83
C ALA A 614 1.03 -18.12 -28.36
N MET A 615 1.01 -19.28 -27.69
CA MET A 615 1.54 -19.46 -26.33
C MET A 615 3.05 -19.19 -26.27
N GLU A 616 3.84 -19.71 -27.22
CA GLU A 616 5.26 -19.38 -27.34
C GLU A 616 5.52 -17.89 -27.53
N ARG A 617 4.76 -17.23 -28.42
CA ARG A 617 4.86 -15.78 -28.66
C ARG A 617 4.51 -14.97 -27.40
N LEU A 618 3.50 -15.40 -26.64
CA LEU A 618 3.18 -14.84 -25.32
C LEU A 618 4.35 -14.95 -24.34
N ILE A 619 4.93 -16.15 -24.16
CA ILE A 619 6.11 -16.36 -23.29
C ILE A 619 7.27 -15.45 -23.71
N LYS A 620 7.53 -15.33 -25.03
CA LYS A 620 8.59 -14.50 -25.61
C LYS A 620 8.28 -12.99 -25.58
N THR A 621 7.11 -12.58 -25.08
CA THR A 621 6.61 -11.18 -25.11
C THR A 621 6.52 -10.58 -26.54
N ASP A 622 6.46 -11.47 -27.54
CA ASP A 622 6.34 -11.20 -28.99
C ASP A 622 4.88 -11.03 -29.41
N VAL A 623 4.21 -10.11 -28.73
CA VAL A 623 2.77 -9.89 -28.82
C VAL A 623 2.50 -8.39 -28.92
N LYS A 624 1.99 -7.96 -30.08
CA LYS A 624 1.62 -6.57 -30.37
C LYS A 624 0.16 -6.26 -30.05
N TYR A 625 -0.72 -7.21 -30.36
CA TYR A 625 -2.17 -7.17 -30.10
C TYR A 625 -2.61 -8.48 -29.44
N ARG A 626 -3.83 -8.56 -28.88
CA ARG A 626 -4.27 -9.77 -28.17
C ARG A 626 -4.70 -10.88 -29.11
N PHE A 627 -4.23 -12.11 -28.87
CA PHE A 627 -4.74 -13.28 -29.57
C PHE A 627 -6.21 -13.54 -29.22
N VAL A 628 -7.02 -13.80 -30.25
CA VAL A 628 -8.39 -14.32 -30.12
C VAL A 628 -8.52 -15.53 -31.04
N ILE A 629 -8.87 -16.68 -30.48
CA ILE A 629 -9.08 -17.92 -31.21
C ILE A 629 -10.49 -17.89 -31.81
N ASP A 630 -10.57 -18.07 -33.12
CA ASP A 630 -11.81 -18.31 -33.85
C ASP A 630 -12.24 -19.77 -33.65
N ILE A 631 -12.82 -20.05 -32.48
CA ILE A 631 -13.31 -21.37 -32.11
C ILE A 631 -14.36 -21.86 -33.12
N THR A 632 -15.35 -21.01 -33.44
CA THR A 632 -16.46 -21.31 -34.37
C THR A 632 -16.00 -21.86 -35.73
N ASN A 633 -15.00 -21.24 -36.36
CA ASN A 633 -14.58 -21.64 -37.70
C ASN A 633 -13.43 -22.66 -37.72
N THR A 634 -12.87 -23.03 -36.55
CA THR A 634 -11.62 -23.84 -36.50
C THR A 634 -11.63 -25.04 -35.56
N LEU A 635 -12.57 -25.15 -34.61
CA LEU A 635 -12.94 -26.46 -34.04
C LEU A 635 -13.88 -27.19 -35.01
N ASN A 636 -13.31 -28.00 -35.91
CA ASN A 636 -14.08 -28.91 -36.75
C ASN A 636 -14.26 -30.27 -36.06
N VAL A 637 -15.51 -30.70 -35.91
CA VAL A 637 -15.91 -31.97 -35.24
C VAL A 637 -15.49 -33.23 -36.03
N ALA A 638 -14.82 -33.07 -37.18
CA ALA A 638 -14.32 -34.14 -38.05
C ALA A 638 -13.36 -35.14 -37.36
N TYR A 639 -12.80 -34.81 -36.18
CA TYR A 639 -12.02 -35.73 -35.36
C TYR A 639 -12.85 -36.77 -34.57
N PHE A 640 -14.19 -36.68 -34.55
CA PHE A 640 -15.06 -37.52 -33.72
C PHE A 640 -16.07 -38.40 -34.46
N LEU A 641 -16.10 -38.37 -35.80
CA LEU A 641 -16.81 -39.38 -36.58
C LEU A 641 -15.88 -40.59 -36.82
N PRO A 642 -16.25 -41.81 -36.41
CA PRO A 642 -15.54 -43.02 -36.84
C PRO A 642 -15.56 -43.12 -38.36
N ASP A 643 -14.45 -43.52 -38.96
CA ASP A 643 -14.37 -43.74 -40.41
C ASP A 643 -15.26 -44.94 -40.78
N THR A 644 -16.37 -44.69 -41.48
CA THR A 644 -17.30 -45.72 -41.94
C THR A 644 -16.91 -46.30 -43.30
N SER A 645 -15.59 -46.52 -43.51
CA SER A 645 -15.01 -46.95 -44.79
C SER A 645 -14.01 -48.12 -44.63
N LEU A 646 -14.53 -49.30 -44.31
CA LEU A 646 -13.87 -50.64 -44.37
C LEU A 646 -12.70 -50.88 -43.39
#